data_AF-A0A6P0MQK1-F1
#
_entry.id   AF-A0A6P0MQK1-F1
#
_cell.length_a   1.000
_cell.length_b   1.000
_cell.length_c   1.000
_cell.angle_alpha   90.00
_cell.angle_beta   90.00
_cell.angle_gamma   90.00
#
_symmetry.space_group_name_H-M   'P 1'
#
loop_
_entity.id
_entity.type
_entity.pdbx_description
1 polymer ?
#
loop_
_entity_poly.entity_id
_entity_poly.type
_entity_poly.pdbx_seq_one_letter_code
_entity_poly.pdbx_strand_id
1 'polypeptide(L)'
;VQNATSNPPKLWLITRGTQPVLSTTEKLTVATSPLWGLGRTIAFEHPQLWGGLVDLDPEGGEDETEILLQQIVDINKEDHLAVRDRKIYVARLVKHSPPESQPQSLHADATYLITGGLGALGLKTAEWMAEKGARHLVLISRSQPSEQAQQTIQRLEQLEVQVKVLSADISIESDVINILEQIQTSLPPLRGIIHAAGVLDDGVLQQMNWERFTKVMAPKVSGTWNLHQLTNNLSLDFFVCFSSMSSLMGSPGQGNYATANAFMDALAHYRNKMGLPGLSINWGAWSESGMATRVASEHQNRLKTAGISSISPEQGIQVLEQLVHNQSTAQVGVLPADWSVLAKQISSAKPSSLLLELLQQEALHQQPALKQQTEQKILDELKAAPTTEHHNILQNYLKSLVAKSLGISAGKIPTDVNLIELGLDSLMSMEVVNQLSRDLNFIIYPREFYERPKINSLTQYLLAELNNDDVVSQASSKSLQIFDSQSLQSINTPDKFSKSSRLPGIIFILSSPRSGSTLLRVMLAGHSSLFSPPELHLLPFDTMKERQEQLKLSYLGEGLQKAFMEIKDLNATASQTLIEDLESQNLSIQQVYGMLQASIAPRLLVDKSPSYAINRTILERGEALFANSKYIYLVRHPYSVIESFVRMRMQKLAGLGDKNPYQVAEQVWRKSNQNILDFLSGLEPERHHQVHYEDLVTEPQLVLSQLCEFLNIDFEPELLQPYQGDRMTEGVHQTSLSISDPNFLKHNTIDKNLADKWKTIQLPHKLAGETQRIASQLNYQLPNSQQQQKTPIAPTPIIEPPPMEEKFLEFRGNQTCLCSWGSPEHPIVLCIHGLLEQGLAWQEVALPLAAQGYWVVAPDLFGHGRSDHLEMVTSYNSLTFLAQIDRVIQELPDQPLLLVGHSMGAMLAAAIASVRPEKIKELILVELPLPAEESKKEPVVNQLTTCLDYLSSPPRHPIFPDVATAARRLRQATPSMSKSFSYTLAQRTTELYQDGVNWSWDAILRTRSVLSFNNFHGGRAQYLEMLKSLQVPTTLVYGDNSKLNRLEDLQQQQIAMTQAKRVTLSGGHNLHIEAAAALVSMILTSR
;
A
#
# COMPACT_ATOMS: atom_id res chain seq x y z
N VAL A 1 3.46 -13.36 -32.81
CA VAL A 1 2.92 -11.98 -32.67
C VAL A 1 4.02 -11.13 -32.03
N GLN A 2 4.31 -9.97 -32.62
CA GLN A 2 5.50 -9.14 -32.40
C GLN A 2 5.72 -8.70 -30.94
N ASN A 3 7.00 -8.48 -30.61
CA ASN A 3 7.50 -7.80 -29.40
C ASN A 3 6.61 -6.63 -28.98
N ALA A 4 5.91 -6.78 -27.84
CA ALA A 4 5.32 -5.65 -27.14
C ALA A 4 6.19 -5.41 -25.90
N THR A 5 7.10 -4.45 -25.99
CA THR A 5 7.59 -3.70 -24.83
C THR A 5 6.35 -3.25 -24.05
N SER A 6 6.06 -3.89 -22.91
CA SER A 6 4.77 -3.67 -22.24
C SER A 6 4.79 -2.28 -21.61
N ASN A 7 4.30 -1.29 -22.35
CA ASN A 7 3.99 0.02 -21.81
C ASN A 7 3.13 -0.15 -20.56
N PRO A 8 3.40 0.61 -19.49
CA PRO A 8 2.57 0.55 -18.30
C PRO A 8 1.12 0.91 -18.66
N PRO A 9 0.13 0.28 -18.00
CA PRO A 9 -1.27 0.53 -18.30
C PRO A 9 -1.62 2.01 -18.11
N LYS A 10 -2.50 2.51 -18.98
CA LYS A 10 -2.99 3.89 -18.94
C LYS A 10 -4.21 4.02 -18.02
N LEU A 11 -4.20 5.03 -17.18
CA LEU A 11 -5.26 5.42 -16.26
C LEU A 11 -6.23 6.36 -16.98
N TRP A 12 -7.49 5.94 -17.07
CA TRP A 12 -8.59 6.77 -17.52
C TRP A 12 -9.52 7.08 -16.34
N LEU A 13 -9.79 8.36 -16.12
CA LEU A 13 -10.68 8.84 -15.06
C LEU A 13 -12.03 9.19 -15.66
N ILE A 14 -13.06 8.47 -15.23
CA ILE A 14 -14.40 8.59 -15.79
C ILE A 14 -15.29 9.31 -14.78
N THR A 15 -15.96 10.37 -15.22
CA THR A 15 -16.98 11.08 -14.45
C THR A 15 -18.31 11.02 -15.19
N ARG A 16 -19.40 11.48 -14.57
CA ARG A 16 -20.72 11.56 -15.20
C ARG A 16 -21.36 12.91 -14.89
N GLY A 17 -21.87 13.59 -15.91
CA GLY A 17 -22.58 14.86 -15.79
C GLY A 17 -21.80 15.91 -15.00
N THR A 18 -20.47 15.87 -15.01
CA THR A 18 -19.61 16.73 -14.20
C THR A 18 -19.19 17.97 -14.96
N GLN A 19 -18.99 17.84 -16.28
CA GLN A 19 -18.60 18.93 -17.14
C GLN A 19 -19.84 19.62 -17.74
N PRO A 20 -19.89 20.96 -17.72
CA PRO A 20 -20.95 21.72 -18.37
C PRO A 20 -20.68 21.77 -19.88
N VAL A 21 -21.37 20.93 -20.66
CA VAL A 21 -21.13 20.81 -22.11
C VAL A 21 -22.24 21.50 -22.89
N LEU A 22 -23.51 21.28 -22.52
CA LEU A 22 -24.67 21.88 -23.18
C LEU A 22 -25.34 22.95 -22.29
N SER A 23 -25.82 24.01 -22.91
CA SER A 23 -26.03 25.28 -22.21
C SER A 23 -27.29 25.38 -21.35
N THR A 24 -28.33 24.55 -21.48
CA THR A 24 -29.63 24.91 -20.86
C THR A 24 -30.36 23.90 -19.97
N THR A 25 -30.07 22.60 -19.98
CA THR A 25 -30.89 21.63 -19.18
C THR A 25 -30.13 20.50 -18.50
N GLU A 26 -28.80 20.42 -18.65
CA GLU A 26 -28.00 19.34 -18.05
C GLU A 26 -27.99 19.40 -16.51
N LYS A 27 -28.29 18.28 -15.86
CA LYS A 27 -28.07 18.08 -14.43
C LYS A 27 -26.56 17.94 -14.17
N LEU A 28 -26.00 18.85 -13.39
CA LEU A 28 -24.58 18.81 -13.05
C LEU A 28 -24.34 18.08 -11.72
N THR A 29 -23.33 17.21 -11.70
CA THR A 29 -22.85 16.51 -10.51
C THR A 29 -21.53 17.12 -10.05
N VAL A 30 -21.58 17.92 -8.98
CA VAL A 30 -20.39 18.62 -8.47
C VAL A 30 -19.44 17.72 -7.68
N ALA A 31 -19.94 16.63 -7.09
CA ALA A 31 -19.16 15.75 -6.20
C ALA A 31 -17.95 15.08 -6.89
N THR A 32 -18.05 14.80 -8.18
CA THR A 32 -17.02 14.15 -9.01
C THR A 32 -16.10 15.12 -9.72
N SER A 33 -16.42 16.42 -9.75
CA SER A 33 -15.57 17.47 -10.34
C SER A 33 -14.14 17.60 -9.78
N PRO A 34 -13.86 17.29 -8.50
CA PRO A 34 -12.49 17.25 -7.99
C PRO A 34 -11.56 16.34 -8.84
N LEU A 35 -12.07 15.24 -9.39
CA LEU A 35 -11.28 14.29 -10.19
C LEU A 35 -10.70 14.93 -11.46
N TRP A 36 -11.35 15.96 -12.02
CA TRP A 36 -10.83 16.67 -13.19
C TRP A 36 -9.60 17.50 -12.85
N GLY A 37 -9.58 18.15 -11.68
CA GLY A 37 -8.40 18.85 -11.19
C GLY A 37 -7.25 17.88 -10.88
N LEU A 38 -7.56 16.76 -10.21
CA LEU A 38 -6.58 15.72 -9.89
C LEU A 38 -5.99 15.07 -11.15
N GLY A 39 -6.86 14.69 -12.10
CA GLY A 39 -6.48 14.08 -13.36
C GLY A 39 -5.52 14.94 -14.18
N ARG A 40 -5.79 16.25 -14.26
CA ARG A 40 -4.89 17.20 -14.91
C ARG A 40 -3.51 17.24 -14.23
N THR A 41 -3.42 17.14 -12.91
CA THR A 41 -2.11 17.02 -12.23
C THR A 41 -1.45 15.65 -12.46
N ILE A 42 -2.21 14.55 -12.48
CA ILE A 42 -1.67 13.21 -12.80
C ILE A 42 -1.06 13.20 -14.20
N ALA A 43 -1.71 13.85 -15.18
CA ALA A 43 -1.21 13.98 -16.54
C ALA A 43 0.20 14.61 -16.60
N PHE A 44 0.49 15.54 -15.68
CA PHE A 44 1.79 16.19 -15.56
C PHE A 44 2.82 15.37 -14.76
N GLU A 45 2.45 14.81 -13.62
CA GLU A 45 3.40 14.12 -12.74
C GLU A 45 3.71 12.68 -13.20
N HIS A 46 2.74 12.02 -13.85
CA HIS A 46 2.83 10.63 -14.28
C HIS A 46 2.32 10.42 -15.72
N PRO A 47 2.89 11.11 -16.74
CA PRO A 47 2.43 11.03 -18.13
C PRO A 47 2.53 9.60 -18.71
N GLN A 48 3.45 8.78 -18.21
CA GLN A 48 3.58 7.38 -18.58
C GLN A 48 2.36 6.55 -18.16
N LEU A 49 1.66 6.93 -17.10
CA LEU A 49 0.44 6.27 -16.62
C LEU A 49 -0.83 6.97 -17.12
N TRP A 50 -0.75 8.15 -17.73
CA TRP A 50 -1.94 8.91 -18.10
C TRP A 50 -2.60 8.40 -19.40
N GLY A 51 -3.90 8.12 -19.32
CA GLY A 51 -4.80 7.84 -20.44
C GLY A 51 -5.65 9.05 -20.79
N GLY A 52 -6.49 9.51 -19.86
CA GLY A 52 -7.34 10.70 -20.06
C GLY A 52 -8.52 10.83 -19.07
N LEU A 53 -9.33 11.87 -19.27
CA LEU A 53 -10.58 12.16 -18.58
C LEU A 53 -11.76 12.02 -19.54
N VAL A 54 -12.82 11.35 -19.11
CA VAL A 54 -14.07 11.23 -19.87
C VAL A 54 -15.25 11.54 -18.97
N ASP A 55 -16.09 12.51 -19.35
CA ASP A 55 -17.36 12.79 -18.66
C ASP A 55 -18.55 12.23 -19.44
N LEU A 56 -19.20 11.21 -18.89
CA LEU A 56 -20.38 10.57 -19.47
C LEU A 56 -21.64 11.42 -19.35
N ASP A 57 -22.64 11.07 -20.15
CA ASP A 57 -23.93 11.76 -20.19
C ASP A 57 -24.65 11.64 -18.83
N PRO A 58 -25.21 12.73 -18.27
CA PRO A 58 -25.93 12.67 -17.00
C PRO A 58 -27.13 11.72 -16.99
N GLU A 59 -27.84 11.56 -18.11
CA GLU A 59 -29.07 10.74 -18.17
C GLU A 59 -28.80 9.28 -18.55
N GLY A 60 -27.56 8.93 -18.89
CA GLY A 60 -27.18 7.58 -19.30
C GLY A 60 -27.51 7.25 -20.75
N GLY A 61 -26.91 6.18 -21.27
CA GLY A 61 -27.18 5.69 -22.62
C GLY A 61 -26.77 4.23 -22.83
N GLU A 62 -27.51 3.52 -23.67
CA GLU A 62 -27.26 2.09 -23.97
C GLU A 62 -25.89 1.85 -24.63
N ASP A 63 -25.36 2.85 -25.36
CA ASP A 63 -24.11 2.75 -26.14
C ASP A 63 -22.88 3.27 -25.38
N GLU A 64 -23.00 3.68 -24.12
CA GLU A 64 -21.90 4.32 -23.37
C GLU A 64 -20.66 3.44 -23.24
N THR A 65 -20.87 2.14 -23.04
CA THR A 65 -19.78 1.17 -22.92
C THR A 65 -18.99 1.06 -24.22
N GLU A 66 -19.67 1.07 -25.36
CA GLU A 66 -19.04 1.01 -26.67
C GLU A 66 -18.23 2.28 -26.94
N ILE A 67 -18.82 3.46 -26.68
CA ILE A 67 -18.14 4.76 -26.85
C ILE A 67 -16.91 4.82 -25.94
N LEU A 68 -17.01 4.39 -24.69
CA LEU A 68 -15.91 4.37 -23.72
C LEU A 68 -14.78 3.42 -24.16
N LEU A 69 -15.12 2.21 -24.60
CA LEU A 69 -14.15 1.25 -25.12
C LEU A 69 -13.45 1.79 -26.36
N GLN A 70 -14.18 2.44 -27.27
CA GLN A 70 -13.59 3.11 -28.42
C GLN A 70 -12.60 4.20 -27.97
N GLN A 71 -12.95 5.07 -27.01
CA GLN A 71 -12.03 6.11 -26.55
C GLN A 71 -10.80 5.57 -25.80
N ILE A 72 -10.94 4.46 -25.06
CA ILE A 72 -9.83 3.84 -24.34
C ILE A 72 -8.86 3.11 -25.29
N VAL A 73 -9.41 2.49 -26.34
CA VAL A 73 -8.63 1.72 -27.34
C VAL A 73 -8.03 2.65 -28.40
N ASP A 74 -8.74 3.70 -28.77
CA ASP A 74 -8.30 4.67 -29.77
C ASP A 74 -7.30 5.64 -29.14
N ILE A 75 -6.00 5.46 -29.44
CA ILE A 75 -4.92 6.34 -28.99
C ILE A 75 -4.93 7.63 -29.83
N ASN A 76 -6.07 8.32 -29.84
CA ASN A 76 -6.13 9.68 -30.34
C ASN A 76 -5.39 10.62 -29.36
N LYS A 77 -5.02 11.82 -29.84
CA LYS A 77 -4.24 12.80 -29.05
C LYS A 77 -5.06 13.54 -27.99
N GLU A 78 -6.34 13.24 -27.86
CA GLU A 78 -7.28 13.91 -26.97
C GLU A 78 -7.40 13.14 -25.65
N ASP A 79 -7.34 13.86 -24.53
CA ASP A 79 -7.31 13.29 -23.18
C ASP A 79 -8.29 13.97 -22.22
N HIS A 80 -9.15 14.87 -22.74
CA HIS A 80 -10.19 15.56 -21.99
C HIS A 80 -11.49 15.56 -22.81
N LEU A 81 -12.32 14.56 -22.55
CA LEU A 81 -13.48 14.21 -23.36
C LEU A 81 -14.77 14.33 -22.55
N ALA A 82 -15.88 14.65 -23.22
CA ALA A 82 -17.22 14.51 -22.68
C ALA A 82 -18.15 13.88 -23.71
N VAL A 83 -19.03 12.99 -23.27
CA VAL A 83 -20.02 12.32 -24.12
C VAL A 83 -21.39 12.92 -23.81
N ARG A 84 -22.06 13.47 -24.81
CA ARG A 84 -23.44 13.96 -24.72
C ARG A 84 -24.23 13.52 -25.94
N ASP A 85 -25.38 12.89 -25.72
CA ASP A 85 -26.29 12.49 -26.81
C ASP A 85 -25.55 11.75 -27.95
N ARG A 86 -24.71 10.78 -27.55
CA ARG A 86 -23.80 9.97 -28.42
C ARG A 86 -22.74 10.76 -29.20
N LYS A 87 -22.57 12.05 -28.94
CA LYS A 87 -21.50 12.88 -29.52
C LYS A 87 -20.37 13.05 -28.51
N ILE A 88 -19.14 13.05 -29.03
CA ILE A 88 -17.92 13.29 -28.25
C ILE A 88 -17.54 14.77 -28.40
N TYR A 89 -17.37 15.43 -27.26
CA TYR A 89 -16.90 16.80 -27.12
C TYR A 89 -15.49 16.77 -26.52
N VAL A 90 -14.66 17.70 -26.93
CA VAL A 90 -13.28 17.83 -26.46
C VAL A 90 -13.13 19.16 -25.73
N ALA A 91 -12.40 19.17 -24.62
CA ALA A 91 -12.19 20.39 -23.85
C ALA A 91 -11.20 21.32 -24.55
N ARG A 92 -11.53 22.61 -24.62
CA ARG A 92 -10.68 23.68 -25.16
C ARG A 92 -10.75 24.92 -24.29
N LEU A 93 -9.61 25.58 -24.09
CA LEU A 93 -9.58 26.94 -23.58
C LEU A 93 -9.72 27.90 -24.75
N VAL A 94 -10.61 28.88 -24.61
CA VAL A 94 -10.88 29.91 -25.61
C VAL A 94 -10.76 31.29 -25.00
N LYS A 95 -10.40 32.27 -25.83
CA LYS A 95 -10.37 33.66 -25.39
C LYS A 95 -11.80 34.16 -25.16
N HIS A 96 -12.06 34.66 -23.95
CA HIS A 96 -13.34 35.28 -23.61
C HIS A 96 -13.20 36.81 -23.64
N SER A 97 -14.15 37.48 -24.30
CA SER A 97 -14.28 38.94 -24.31
C SER A 97 -15.62 39.29 -23.64
N PRO A 98 -15.63 39.71 -22.37
CA PRO A 98 -16.88 40.07 -21.70
C PRO A 98 -17.52 41.30 -22.39
N PRO A 99 -18.85 41.34 -22.56
CA PRO A 99 -19.51 42.54 -23.07
C PRO A 99 -19.23 43.76 -22.19
N GLU A 100 -19.19 44.95 -22.79
CA GLU A 100 -19.07 46.19 -22.03
C GLU A 100 -20.29 46.35 -21.08
N SER A 101 -20.04 46.35 -19.77
CA SER A 101 -21.06 46.61 -18.75
C SER A 101 -20.91 48.02 -18.19
N GLN A 102 -22.02 48.71 -17.95
CA GLN A 102 -21.98 49.96 -17.20
C GLN A 102 -21.68 49.66 -15.72
N PRO A 103 -20.81 50.45 -15.06
CA PRO A 103 -20.51 50.25 -13.65
C PRO A 103 -21.78 50.46 -12.82
N GLN A 104 -22.16 49.46 -12.03
CA GLN A 104 -23.30 49.53 -11.13
C GLN A 104 -22.80 49.63 -9.69
N SER A 105 -23.34 50.57 -8.94
CA SER A 105 -23.01 50.71 -7.52
C SER A 105 -23.61 49.57 -6.70
N LEU A 106 -22.84 49.05 -5.74
CA LEU A 106 -23.33 48.15 -4.71
C LEU A 106 -24.35 48.86 -3.81
N HIS A 107 -25.31 48.09 -3.28
CA HIS A 107 -26.36 48.58 -2.42
C HIS A 107 -25.79 48.98 -1.06
N ALA A 108 -25.97 50.25 -0.67
CA ALA A 108 -25.53 50.75 0.62
C ALA A 108 -26.31 50.12 1.79
N ASP A 109 -27.56 49.72 1.55
CA ASP A 109 -28.48 49.08 2.51
C ASP A 109 -28.38 47.54 2.49
N ALA A 110 -27.25 46.99 2.04
CA ALA A 110 -26.98 45.56 1.97
C ALA A 110 -25.68 45.16 2.68
N THR A 111 -25.63 43.90 3.10
CA THR A 111 -24.44 43.26 3.67
C THR A 111 -23.72 42.41 2.64
N TYR A 112 -22.38 42.44 2.68
CA TYR A 112 -21.53 41.60 1.84
C TYR A 112 -20.53 40.79 2.66
N LEU A 113 -20.43 39.50 2.37
CA LEU A 113 -19.61 38.54 3.10
C LEU A 113 -18.34 38.21 2.32
N ILE A 114 -17.17 38.38 2.94
CA ILE A 114 -15.87 38.02 2.35
C ILE A 114 -15.20 36.97 3.25
N THR A 115 -15.10 35.75 2.76
CA THR A 115 -14.37 34.67 3.45
C THR A 115 -12.89 34.70 3.07
N GLY A 116 -12.01 34.40 4.03
CA GLY A 116 -10.60 34.76 3.88
C GLY A 116 -10.41 36.30 3.86
N GLY A 117 -11.35 37.04 4.45
CA GLY A 117 -11.47 38.50 4.32
C GLY A 117 -10.31 39.28 4.94
N LEU A 118 -9.53 38.65 5.82
CA LEU A 118 -8.31 39.23 6.40
C LEU A 118 -7.04 38.89 5.60
N GLY A 119 -7.16 38.09 4.55
CA GLY A 119 -6.07 37.82 3.61
C GLY A 119 -5.85 39.00 2.66
N ALA A 120 -4.68 39.04 2.02
CA ALA A 120 -4.31 40.16 1.14
C ALA A 120 -5.36 40.45 0.04
N LEU A 121 -5.84 39.41 -0.64
CA LEU A 121 -6.89 39.55 -1.65
C LEU A 121 -8.25 39.93 -1.04
N GLY A 122 -8.60 39.34 0.10
CA GLY A 122 -9.86 39.64 0.80
C GLY A 122 -9.96 41.10 1.23
N LEU A 123 -8.86 41.67 1.74
CA LEU A 123 -8.78 43.08 2.12
C LEU A 123 -8.86 44.02 0.90
N LYS A 124 -8.15 43.69 -0.19
CA LYS A 124 -8.23 44.46 -1.45
C LYS A 124 -9.63 44.44 -2.04
N THR A 125 -10.30 43.30 -1.98
CA THR A 125 -11.70 43.17 -2.36
C THR A 125 -12.61 44.00 -1.45
N ALA A 126 -12.39 44.00 -0.13
CA ALA A 126 -13.16 44.83 0.80
C ALA A 126 -13.03 46.33 0.51
N GLU A 127 -11.81 46.81 0.22
CA GLU A 127 -11.53 48.18 -0.21
C GLU A 127 -12.31 48.53 -1.50
N TRP A 128 -12.22 47.68 -2.51
CA TRP A 128 -12.95 47.87 -3.77
C TRP A 128 -14.47 47.90 -3.55
N MET A 129 -15.03 46.99 -2.74
CA MET A 129 -16.47 46.98 -2.47
C MET A 129 -16.95 48.25 -1.76
N ALA A 130 -16.16 48.78 -0.82
CA ALA A 130 -16.44 50.05 -0.17
C ALA A 130 -16.47 51.23 -1.16
N GLU A 131 -15.51 51.27 -2.09
CA GLU A 131 -15.45 52.26 -3.18
C GLU A 131 -16.66 52.14 -4.13
N LYS A 132 -17.19 50.94 -4.32
CA LYS A 132 -18.40 50.70 -5.13
C LYS A 132 -19.71 50.92 -4.39
N GLY A 133 -19.68 51.35 -3.13
CA GLY A 133 -20.87 51.77 -2.38
C GLY A 133 -21.33 50.81 -1.28
N ALA A 134 -20.62 49.69 -1.04
CA ALA A 134 -20.93 48.84 0.09
C ALA A 134 -20.72 49.60 1.41
N ARG A 135 -21.66 49.45 2.35
CA ARG A 135 -21.58 50.05 3.69
C ARG A 135 -21.59 49.05 4.83
N HIS A 136 -21.93 47.78 4.57
CA HIS A 136 -21.87 46.72 5.58
C HIS A 136 -21.03 45.54 5.03
N LEU A 137 -19.86 45.32 5.62
CA LEU A 137 -18.94 44.25 5.24
C LEU A 137 -18.73 43.27 6.39
N VAL A 138 -18.77 41.97 6.10
CA VAL A 138 -18.46 40.91 7.05
C VAL A 138 -17.22 40.16 6.59
N LEU A 139 -16.14 40.25 7.36
CA LEU A 139 -14.86 39.61 7.05
C LEU A 139 -14.69 38.36 7.92
N ILE A 140 -14.64 37.18 7.27
CA ILE A 140 -14.46 35.91 7.96
C ILE A 140 -13.02 35.43 7.85
N SER A 141 -12.43 35.06 8.99
CA SER A 141 -11.10 34.46 9.07
C SER A 141 -10.96 33.65 10.36
N ARG A 142 -10.18 32.56 10.34
CA ARG A 142 -9.87 31.80 11.56
C ARG A 142 -8.94 32.57 12.51
N SER A 143 -8.08 33.40 11.94
CA SER A 143 -7.12 34.21 12.70
C SER A 143 -7.68 35.60 12.99
N GLN A 144 -7.23 36.20 14.09
CA GLN A 144 -7.45 37.61 14.38
C GLN A 144 -6.79 38.52 13.31
N PRO A 145 -7.27 39.77 13.11
CA PRO A 145 -6.65 40.73 12.21
C PRO A 145 -5.18 40.95 12.54
N SER A 146 -4.33 40.92 11.53
CA SER A 146 -2.96 41.45 11.64
C SER A 146 -2.99 42.97 11.76
N GLU A 147 -1.87 43.58 12.15
CA GLU A 147 -1.75 45.05 12.22
C GLU A 147 -2.11 45.73 10.88
N GLN A 148 -1.63 45.19 9.76
CA GLN A 148 -1.97 45.68 8.43
C GLN A 148 -3.47 45.52 8.12
N ALA A 149 -4.06 44.36 8.45
CA ALA A 149 -5.49 44.14 8.25
C ALA A 149 -6.32 45.12 9.09
N GLN A 150 -5.89 45.40 10.32
CA GLN A 150 -6.54 46.31 11.23
C GLN A 150 -6.44 47.77 10.76
N GLN A 151 -5.32 48.18 10.17
CA GLN A 151 -5.17 49.48 9.51
C GLN A 151 -6.14 49.62 8.32
N THR A 152 -6.26 48.60 7.48
CA THR A 152 -7.24 48.62 6.37
C THR A 152 -8.67 48.68 6.90
N ILE A 153 -9.02 47.89 7.93
CA ILE A 153 -10.36 47.92 8.54
C ILE A 153 -10.67 49.32 9.08
N GLN A 154 -9.76 49.94 9.82
CA GLN A 154 -9.93 51.30 10.32
C GLN A 154 -10.13 52.32 9.21
N ARG A 155 -9.41 52.18 8.08
CA ARG A 155 -9.59 53.03 6.90
C ARG A 155 -10.99 52.85 6.28
N LEU A 156 -11.52 51.64 6.25
CA LEU A 156 -12.88 51.38 5.77
C LEU A 156 -13.92 51.98 6.71
N GLU A 157 -13.73 51.86 8.02
CA GLU A 157 -14.61 52.47 9.03
C GLU A 157 -14.62 54.00 8.94
N GLN A 158 -13.47 54.62 8.63
CA GLN A 158 -13.38 56.06 8.35
C GLN A 158 -14.16 56.48 7.09
N LEU A 159 -14.42 55.56 6.16
CA LEU A 159 -15.25 55.76 4.98
C LEU A 159 -16.72 55.41 5.24
N GLU A 160 -17.13 55.39 6.51
CA GLU A 160 -18.50 55.08 6.97
C GLU A 160 -18.95 53.65 6.61
N VAL A 161 -17.99 52.73 6.41
CA VAL A 161 -18.29 51.31 6.20
C VAL A 161 -18.27 50.59 7.55
N GLN A 162 -19.39 49.99 7.92
CA GLN A 162 -19.47 49.11 9.08
C GLN A 162 -18.82 47.76 8.74
N VAL A 163 -17.65 47.51 9.33
CA VAL A 163 -16.92 46.24 9.13
C VAL A 163 -17.09 45.35 10.36
N LYS A 164 -17.63 44.15 10.17
CA LYS A 164 -17.73 43.13 11.22
C LYS A 164 -16.75 41.99 10.93
N VAL A 165 -15.75 41.82 11.79
CA VAL A 165 -14.82 40.69 11.71
C VAL A 165 -15.35 39.56 12.57
N LEU A 166 -15.53 38.37 11.98
CA LEU A 166 -15.96 37.18 12.72
C LEU A 166 -14.91 36.07 12.58
N SER A 167 -14.58 35.44 13.71
CA SER A 167 -13.68 34.31 13.75
C SER A 167 -14.46 33.00 13.60
N ALA A 168 -14.21 32.30 12.50
CA ALA A 168 -14.95 31.09 12.12
C ALA A 168 -14.21 30.29 11.05
N ASP A 169 -14.44 28.98 11.01
CA ASP A 169 -14.01 28.10 9.91
C ASP A 169 -15.19 27.79 8.99
N ILE A 170 -15.16 28.33 7.78
CA ILE A 170 -16.25 28.14 6.81
C ILE A 170 -16.48 26.68 6.38
N SER A 171 -15.50 25.80 6.62
CA SER A 171 -15.65 24.36 6.36
C SER A 171 -16.52 23.65 7.39
N ILE A 172 -16.80 24.30 8.54
CA ILE A 172 -17.68 23.81 9.60
C ILE A 172 -19.07 24.42 9.42
N GLU A 173 -20.08 23.58 9.21
CA GLU A 173 -21.45 24.04 8.92
C GLU A 173 -22.04 24.91 10.04
N SER A 174 -21.86 24.50 11.31
CA SER A 174 -22.36 25.25 12.47
C SER A 174 -21.78 26.66 12.57
N ASP A 175 -20.52 26.85 12.15
CA ASP A 175 -19.89 28.17 12.14
C ASP A 175 -20.54 29.08 11.09
N VAL A 176 -20.86 28.54 9.91
CA VAL A 176 -21.55 29.28 8.85
C VAL A 176 -22.98 29.62 9.26
N ILE A 177 -23.70 28.70 9.93
CA ILE A 177 -25.03 28.98 10.52
C ILE A 177 -24.92 30.17 11.48
N ASN A 178 -23.99 30.12 12.43
CA ASN A 178 -23.80 31.18 13.42
C ASN A 178 -23.47 32.53 12.76
N ILE A 179 -22.65 32.54 11.70
CA ILE A 179 -22.36 33.77 10.93
C ILE A 179 -23.64 34.33 10.31
N LEU A 180 -24.42 33.50 9.62
CA LEU A 180 -25.62 33.95 8.92
C LEU A 180 -26.69 34.44 9.88
N GLU A 181 -26.88 33.77 11.03
CA GLU A 181 -27.77 34.22 12.10
C GLU A 181 -27.34 35.58 12.66
N GLN A 182 -26.04 35.79 12.87
CA GLN A 182 -25.52 37.08 13.31
C GLN A 182 -25.74 38.19 12.27
N ILE A 183 -25.59 37.89 10.97
CA ILE A 183 -25.88 38.85 9.91
C ILE A 183 -27.36 39.21 9.93
N GLN A 184 -28.23 38.20 9.96
CA GLN A 184 -29.69 38.39 9.94
C GLN A 184 -30.21 39.18 11.15
N THR A 185 -29.59 39.03 12.32
CA THR A 185 -30.03 39.70 13.56
C THR A 185 -29.45 41.09 13.76
N SER A 186 -28.29 41.41 13.16
CA SER A 186 -27.54 42.64 13.50
C SER A 186 -27.19 43.55 12.32
N LEU A 187 -27.46 43.13 11.09
CA LEU A 187 -27.08 43.86 9.87
C LEU A 187 -28.21 43.83 8.81
N PRO A 188 -28.14 44.70 7.79
CA PRO A 188 -29.05 44.61 6.64
C PRO A 188 -28.92 43.28 5.87
N PRO A 189 -29.85 42.97 4.95
CA PRO A 189 -29.87 41.69 4.24
C PRO A 189 -28.55 41.37 3.51
N LEU A 190 -28.10 40.11 3.58
CA LEU A 190 -26.95 39.61 2.83
C LEU A 190 -27.29 39.58 1.33
N ARG A 191 -26.50 40.29 0.51
CA ARG A 191 -26.69 40.36 -0.94
C ARG A 191 -25.51 39.85 -1.75
N GLY A 192 -24.32 39.68 -1.18
CA GLY A 192 -23.21 39.13 -1.98
C GLY A 192 -22.17 38.40 -1.16
N ILE A 193 -21.55 37.41 -1.79
CA ILE A 193 -20.54 36.56 -1.17
C ILE A 193 -19.32 36.50 -2.07
N ILE A 194 -18.14 36.77 -1.48
CA ILE A 194 -16.84 36.53 -2.11
C ILE A 194 -16.08 35.50 -1.28
N HIS A 195 -15.83 34.36 -1.90
CA HIS A 195 -15.11 33.26 -1.30
C HIS A 195 -13.63 33.28 -1.70
N ALA A 196 -12.80 33.91 -0.85
CA ALA A 196 -11.35 33.99 -1.00
C ALA A 196 -10.58 33.13 0.02
N ALA A 197 -11.28 32.29 0.80
CA ALA A 197 -10.63 31.38 1.74
C ALA A 197 -9.85 30.28 1.00
N GLY A 198 -8.61 30.05 1.42
CA GLY A 198 -7.75 29.03 0.83
C GLY A 198 -6.44 28.90 1.58
N VAL A 199 -5.82 27.73 1.46
CA VAL A 199 -4.49 27.43 1.99
C VAL A 199 -3.71 26.59 0.97
N LEU A 200 -2.39 26.69 0.99
CA LEU A 200 -1.49 25.82 0.22
C LEU A 200 -0.79 24.84 1.15
N ASP A 201 -0.57 23.62 0.64
CA ASP A 201 0.24 22.59 1.29
C ASP A 201 0.75 21.63 0.21
N ASP A 202 1.65 22.15 -0.62
CA ASP A 202 2.05 21.56 -1.90
C ASP A 202 2.96 20.33 -1.71
N GLY A 203 2.80 19.33 -2.55
CA GLY A 203 3.62 18.12 -2.60
C GLY A 203 3.28 17.29 -3.84
N VAL A 204 4.25 16.57 -4.38
CA VAL A 204 3.99 15.60 -5.46
C VAL A 204 3.04 14.52 -4.97
N LEU A 205 2.24 13.96 -5.87
CA LEU A 205 1.16 13.01 -5.55
C LEU A 205 1.65 11.81 -4.73
N GLN A 206 2.86 11.31 -4.98
CA GLN A 206 3.47 10.19 -4.22
C GLN A 206 3.82 10.54 -2.76
N GLN A 207 4.04 11.82 -2.46
CA GLN A 207 4.34 12.34 -1.13
C GLN A 207 3.11 13.02 -0.49
N MET A 208 1.97 12.98 -1.20
CA MET A 208 0.71 13.50 -0.72
C MET A 208 0.12 12.54 0.30
N ASN A 209 -0.37 13.09 1.40
CA ASN A 209 -1.17 12.35 2.37
C ASN A 209 -2.51 13.06 2.54
N TRP A 210 -3.48 12.36 3.12
CA TRP A 210 -4.83 12.87 3.27
C TRP A 210 -4.95 14.07 4.20
N GLU A 211 -4.06 14.24 5.18
CA GLU A 211 -4.05 15.45 6.02
C GLU A 211 -3.77 16.69 5.15
N ARG A 212 -2.72 16.65 4.33
CA ARG A 212 -2.36 17.74 3.40
C ARG A 212 -3.44 17.95 2.34
N PHE A 213 -4.06 16.87 1.88
CA PHE A 213 -5.13 16.93 0.88
C PHE A 213 -6.40 17.57 1.45
N THR A 214 -6.91 17.04 2.57
CA THR A 214 -8.14 17.52 3.22
C THR A 214 -7.98 18.93 3.76
N LYS A 215 -6.81 19.30 4.30
CA LYS A 215 -6.53 20.66 4.76
C LYS A 215 -6.69 21.71 3.66
N VAL A 216 -6.23 21.40 2.44
CA VAL A 216 -6.35 22.29 1.27
C VAL A 216 -7.76 22.26 0.68
N MET A 217 -8.40 21.09 0.67
CA MET A 217 -9.77 20.90 0.19
C MET A 217 -10.81 21.57 1.08
N ALA A 218 -10.69 21.46 2.40
CA ALA A 218 -11.72 21.86 3.36
C ALA A 218 -12.26 23.28 3.14
N PRO A 219 -11.43 24.35 3.05
CA PRO A 219 -11.97 25.68 2.89
C PRO A 219 -12.64 25.91 1.53
N LYS A 220 -12.20 25.26 0.46
CA LYS A 220 -12.71 25.47 -0.90
C LYS A 220 -13.86 24.54 -1.27
N VAL A 221 -13.87 23.31 -0.77
CA VAL A 221 -14.88 22.30 -1.07
C VAL A 221 -16.01 22.36 -0.06
N SER A 222 -15.77 21.91 1.17
CA SER A 222 -16.77 21.98 2.25
C SER A 222 -17.21 23.42 2.50
N GLY A 223 -16.27 24.37 2.47
CA GLY A 223 -16.57 25.79 2.64
C GLY A 223 -17.56 26.37 1.63
N THR A 224 -17.30 26.18 0.33
CA THR A 224 -18.22 26.70 -0.69
C THR A 224 -19.53 25.92 -0.74
N TRP A 225 -19.52 24.63 -0.42
CA TRP A 225 -20.73 23.82 -0.30
C TRP A 225 -21.62 24.31 0.84
N ASN A 226 -21.06 24.53 2.04
CA ASN A 226 -21.80 25.08 3.18
C ASN A 226 -22.39 26.45 2.85
N LEU A 227 -21.58 27.33 2.25
CA LEU A 227 -22.07 28.63 1.78
C LEU A 227 -23.20 28.47 0.76
N HIS A 228 -23.10 27.54 -0.18
CA HIS A 228 -24.17 27.29 -1.15
C HIS A 228 -25.46 26.81 -0.48
N GLN A 229 -25.39 25.76 0.34
CA GLN A 229 -26.55 25.14 0.96
C GLN A 229 -27.30 26.12 1.88
N LEU A 230 -26.56 26.88 2.69
CA LEU A 230 -27.14 27.78 3.69
C LEU A 230 -27.57 29.14 3.12
N THR A 231 -27.27 29.42 1.85
CA THR A 231 -27.66 30.67 1.17
C THR A 231 -28.51 30.46 -0.07
N ASN A 232 -28.96 29.23 -0.33
CA ASN A 232 -29.78 28.89 -1.50
C ASN A 232 -31.10 29.66 -1.58
N ASN A 233 -31.69 30.01 -0.43
CA ASN A 233 -32.95 30.72 -0.31
C ASN A 233 -32.77 32.25 -0.22
N LEU A 234 -31.52 32.74 -0.28
CA LEU A 234 -31.22 34.18 -0.21
C LEU A 234 -31.13 34.77 -1.61
N SER A 235 -31.73 35.96 -1.79
CA SER A 235 -31.65 36.72 -3.03
C SER A 235 -30.31 37.46 -3.14
N LEU A 236 -29.25 36.71 -3.40
CA LEU A 236 -27.91 37.25 -3.64
C LEU A 236 -27.82 37.90 -5.03
N ASP A 237 -27.11 39.03 -5.11
CA ASP A 237 -26.70 39.71 -6.32
C ASP A 237 -25.52 38.99 -6.98
N PHE A 238 -24.60 38.44 -6.19
CA PHE A 238 -23.46 37.64 -6.68
C PHE A 238 -22.95 36.61 -5.66
N PHE A 239 -22.37 35.54 -6.19
CA PHE A 239 -21.63 34.53 -5.43
C PHE A 239 -20.35 34.21 -6.19
N VAL A 240 -19.21 34.67 -5.69
CA VAL A 240 -17.92 34.64 -6.41
C VAL A 240 -16.93 33.75 -5.68
N CYS A 241 -16.36 32.76 -6.37
CA CYS A 241 -15.33 31.86 -5.88
C CYS A 241 -13.96 32.23 -6.46
N PHE A 242 -12.97 32.46 -5.61
CA PHE A 242 -11.59 32.67 -6.05
C PHE A 242 -10.91 31.31 -6.22
N SER A 243 -10.98 30.81 -7.45
CA SER A 243 -10.36 29.58 -7.91
C SER A 243 -8.93 29.83 -8.42
N SER A 244 -8.33 28.86 -9.12
CA SER A 244 -6.96 28.94 -9.61
C SER A 244 -6.81 28.37 -11.02
N MET A 245 -5.86 28.89 -11.79
CA MET A 245 -5.45 28.33 -13.09
C MET A 245 -4.99 26.86 -12.98
N SER A 246 -4.55 26.43 -11.79
CA SER A 246 -4.14 25.03 -11.53
C SER A 246 -5.27 24.01 -11.74
N SER A 247 -6.55 24.35 -11.53
CA SER A 247 -7.66 23.43 -11.82
C SER A 247 -7.97 23.32 -13.32
N LEU A 248 -7.59 24.32 -14.11
CA LEU A 248 -7.73 24.32 -15.57
C LEU A 248 -6.54 23.66 -16.27
N MET A 249 -5.33 23.85 -15.80
CA MET A 249 -4.15 23.34 -16.52
C MET A 249 -3.51 22.13 -15.83
N GLY A 250 -3.84 21.86 -14.58
CA GLY A 250 -2.99 21.03 -13.72
C GLY A 250 -1.74 21.82 -13.29
N SER A 251 -1.12 21.39 -12.20
CA SER A 251 0.14 21.96 -11.72
C SER A 251 0.90 20.90 -10.91
N PRO A 252 2.15 20.57 -11.30
CA PRO A 252 2.97 19.61 -10.56
C PRO A 252 3.13 20.03 -9.09
N GLY A 253 2.98 19.08 -8.18
CA GLY A 253 3.04 19.32 -6.74
C GLY A 253 1.78 19.97 -6.15
N GLN A 254 0.77 20.29 -6.96
CA GLN A 254 -0.45 20.99 -6.51
C GLN A 254 -1.71 20.15 -6.76
N GLY A 255 -1.61 18.82 -6.68
CA GLY A 255 -2.74 17.92 -6.90
C GLY A 255 -3.93 18.22 -5.98
N ASN A 256 -3.69 18.44 -4.69
CA ASN A 256 -4.73 18.84 -3.72
C ASN A 256 -5.36 20.20 -4.03
N TYR A 257 -4.55 21.19 -4.42
CA TYR A 257 -5.03 22.54 -4.72
C TYR A 257 -5.82 22.59 -6.04
N ALA A 258 -5.33 21.94 -7.11
CA ALA A 258 -6.04 21.81 -8.38
C ALA A 258 -7.39 21.11 -8.19
N THR A 259 -7.41 20.04 -7.39
CA THR A 259 -8.62 19.29 -7.02
C THR A 259 -9.65 20.16 -6.29
N ALA A 260 -9.20 20.93 -5.29
CA ALA A 260 -10.08 21.80 -4.49
C ALA A 260 -10.69 22.94 -5.32
N ASN A 261 -9.92 23.52 -6.23
CA ASN A 261 -10.37 24.59 -7.12
C ASN A 261 -11.34 24.07 -8.21
N ALA A 262 -11.12 22.86 -8.73
CA ALA A 262 -12.03 22.23 -9.70
C ALA A 262 -13.44 22.02 -9.15
N PHE A 263 -13.58 21.78 -7.85
CA PHE A 263 -14.89 21.73 -7.19
C PHE A 263 -15.64 23.06 -7.25
N MET A 264 -14.97 24.16 -6.90
CA MET A 264 -15.58 25.49 -6.92
C MET A 264 -15.98 25.90 -8.35
N ASP A 265 -15.17 25.50 -9.32
CA ASP A 265 -15.47 25.70 -10.75
C ASP A 265 -16.80 25.03 -11.10
N ALA A 266 -16.96 23.74 -10.80
CA ALA A 266 -18.20 23.02 -11.05
C ALA A 266 -19.39 23.55 -10.23
N LEU A 267 -19.16 23.97 -8.98
CA LEU A 267 -20.21 24.55 -8.13
C LEU A 267 -20.76 25.85 -8.71
N ALA A 268 -19.92 26.70 -9.32
CA ALA A 268 -20.39 27.92 -9.97
C ALA A 268 -21.34 27.60 -11.14
N HIS A 269 -21.00 26.62 -11.97
CA HIS A 269 -21.89 26.13 -13.03
C HIS A 269 -23.19 25.53 -12.46
N TYR A 270 -23.08 24.72 -11.41
CA TYR A 270 -24.23 24.12 -10.73
C TYR A 270 -25.21 25.17 -10.20
N ARG A 271 -24.70 26.22 -9.54
CA ARG A 271 -25.52 27.34 -9.06
C ARG A 271 -26.24 28.06 -10.20
N ASN A 272 -25.54 28.37 -11.29
CA ASN A 272 -26.16 29.03 -12.45
C ASN A 272 -27.25 28.15 -13.10
N LYS A 273 -27.08 26.82 -13.13
CA LYS A 273 -28.13 25.89 -13.59
C LYS A 273 -29.36 25.85 -12.68
N MET A 274 -29.20 26.17 -11.40
CA MET A 274 -30.32 26.36 -10.46
C MET A 274 -30.96 27.76 -10.54
N GLY A 275 -30.47 28.64 -11.42
CA GLY A 275 -30.90 30.04 -11.48
C GLY A 275 -30.36 30.89 -10.33
N LEU A 276 -29.37 30.39 -9.59
CA LEU A 276 -28.68 31.12 -8.53
C LEU A 276 -27.40 31.75 -9.09
N PRO A 277 -26.97 32.94 -8.64
CA PRO A 277 -25.71 33.51 -9.09
C PRO A 277 -24.54 32.62 -8.67
N GLY A 278 -23.58 32.42 -9.58
CA GLY A 278 -22.36 31.66 -9.35
C GLY A 278 -21.29 32.04 -10.37
N LEU A 279 -20.12 32.47 -9.88
CA LEU A 279 -18.96 32.81 -10.70
C LEU A 279 -17.69 32.23 -10.08
N SER A 280 -16.97 31.37 -10.80
CA SER A 280 -15.63 30.92 -10.43
C SER A 280 -14.57 31.63 -11.27
N ILE A 281 -13.60 32.27 -10.63
CA ILE A 281 -12.50 32.94 -11.32
C ILE A 281 -11.21 32.16 -11.08
N ASN A 282 -10.69 31.52 -12.13
CA ASN A 282 -9.44 30.77 -12.08
C ASN A 282 -8.26 31.73 -12.20
N TRP A 283 -7.77 32.24 -11.08
CA TRP A 283 -6.67 33.21 -11.08
C TRP A 283 -5.30 32.58 -11.37
N GLY A 284 -4.50 33.26 -12.19
CA GLY A 284 -3.05 33.11 -12.23
C GLY A 284 -2.37 33.65 -10.96
N ALA A 285 -1.04 33.61 -10.91
CA ALA A 285 -0.31 34.11 -9.75
C ALA A 285 -0.43 35.65 -9.62
N TRP A 286 -0.75 36.16 -8.43
CA TRP A 286 -0.78 37.60 -8.16
C TRP A 286 0.59 38.09 -7.66
N SER A 287 1.03 39.27 -8.11
CA SER A 287 2.25 39.90 -7.61
C SER A 287 2.00 40.56 -6.24
N GLU A 288 3.07 40.69 -5.45
CA GLU A 288 3.12 41.57 -4.27
C GLU A 288 2.10 41.26 -3.14
N SER A 289 1.41 40.11 -3.17
CA SER A 289 0.38 39.76 -2.19
C SER A 289 0.04 38.27 -2.10
N GLY A 290 -0.42 37.82 -0.93
CA GLY A 290 -1.11 36.53 -0.75
C GLY A 290 -0.25 35.26 -0.81
N MET A 291 -0.85 34.14 -1.19
CA MET A 291 -0.19 32.82 -1.23
C MET A 291 0.99 32.75 -2.21
N ALA A 292 1.02 33.63 -3.23
CA ALA A 292 2.02 33.67 -4.28
C ALA A 292 3.37 34.29 -3.87
N THR A 293 3.45 35.03 -2.76
CA THR A 293 4.71 35.61 -2.25
C THR A 293 5.55 34.63 -1.44
N ARG A 294 4.97 33.47 -1.05
CA ARG A 294 5.67 32.38 -0.35
C ARG A 294 6.30 31.35 -1.29
N VAL A 295 6.05 31.47 -2.59
CA VAL A 295 6.67 30.63 -3.61
C VAL A 295 8.04 31.25 -3.92
N ALA A 296 9.11 30.44 -3.86
CA ALA A 296 10.48 30.90 -4.07
C ALA A 296 10.61 31.75 -5.34
N SER A 297 11.44 32.81 -5.28
CA SER A 297 11.78 33.70 -6.40
C SER A 297 12.17 32.96 -7.70
N GLU A 298 12.65 31.73 -7.56
CA GLU A 298 13.02 30.82 -8.65
C GLU A 298 11.81 30.32 -9.48
N HIS A 299 10.63 30.10 -8.88
CA HIS A 299 9.42 29.69 -9.61
C HIS A 299 8.83 30.85 -10.43
N GLN A 300 8.92 32.09 -9.92
CA GLN A 300 8.51 33.29 -10.66
C GLN A 300 9.41 33.55 -11.87
N ASN A 301 10.72 33.31 -11.75
CA ASN A 301 11.64 33.40 -12.89
C ASN A 301 11.36 32.33 -13.94
N ARG A 302 11.07 31.09 -13.54
CA ARG A 302 10.66 29.99 -14.44
C ARG A 302 9.37 30.31 -15.21
N LEU A 303 8.33 30.79 -14.53
CA LEU A 303 7.06 31.19 -15.17
C LEU A 303 7.26 32.33 -16.17
N LYS A 304 8.07 33.34 -15.82
CA LYS A 304 8.43 34.42 -16.75
C LYS A 304 9.20 33.92 -17.96
N THR A 305 10.16 33.02 -17.79
CA THR A 305 10.88 32.40 -18.92
C THR A 305 9.94 31.54 -19.78
N ALA A 306 8.86 31.01 -19.21
CA ALA A 306 7.81 30.28 -19.92
C ALA A 306 6.74 31.16 -20.59
N GLY A 307 6.86 32.49 -20.52
CA GLY A 307 5.89 33.42 -21.11
C GLY A 307 4.66 33.71 -20.25
N ILE A 308 4.64 33.31 -18.98
CA ILE A 308 3.53 33.57 -18.04
C ILE A 308 3.96 34.62 -17.01
N SER A 309 3.16 35.67 -16.85
CA SER A 309 3.44 36.78 -15.91
C SER A 309 2.44 36.83 -14.74
N SER A 310 2.83 37.51 -13.67
CA SER A 310 1.98 37.73 -12.49
C SER A 310 0.96 38.86 -12.70
N ILE A 311 -0.21 38.75 -12.06
CA ILE A 311 -1.31 39.74 -12.06
C ILE A 311 -1.07 40.76 -10.95
N SER A 312 -1.07 42.06 -11.26
CA SER A 312 -1.02 43.08 -10.19
C SER A 312 -2.34 43.16 -9.43
N PRO A 313 -2.36 43.54 -8.13
CA PRO A 313 -3.60 43.70 -7.39
C PRO A 313 -4.62 44.61 -8.07
N GLU A 314 -4.17 45.71 -8.67
CA GLU A 314 -5.00 46.69 -9.37
C GLU A 314 -5.62 46.08 -10.62
N GLN A 315 -4.83 45.36 -11.43
CA GLN A 315 -5.32 44.65 -12.61
C GLN A 315 -6.33 43.56 -12.23
N GLY A 316 -6.03 42.79 -11.19
CA GLY A 316 -6.91 41.74 -10.71
C GLY A 316 -8.25 42.27 -10.20
N ILE A 317 -8.25 43.39 -9.46
CA ILE A 317 -9.48 44.04 -9.00
C ILE A 317 -10.28 44.64 -10.16
N GLN A 318 -9.63 45.23 -11.18
CA GLN A 318 -10.32 45.71 -12.38
C GLN A 318 -11.03 44.57 -13.13
N VAL A 319 -10.37 43.41 -13.27
CA VAL A 319 -10.97 42.23 -13.89
C VAL A 319 -12.08 41.66 -13.01
N LEU A 320 -11.89 41.59 -11.69
CA LEU A 320 -12.94 41.19 -10.75
C LEU A 320 -14.19 42.06 -10.90
N GLU A 321 -14.02 43.38 -10.96
CA GLU A 321 -15.13 44.31 -11.17
C GLU A 321 -15.89 43.98 -12.44
N GLN A 322 -15.20 43.84 -13.58
CA GLN A 322 -15.84 43.53 -14.86
C GLN A 322 -16.64 42.21 -14.80
N LEU A 323 -16.09 41.19 -14.16
CA LEU A 323 -16.70 39.87 -14.08
C LEU A 323 -17.88 39.80 -13.11
N VAL A 324 -17.81 40.50 -11.97
CA VAL A 324 -18.92 40.54 -10.99
C VAL A 324 -20.16 41.22 -11.57
N HIS A 325 -19.97 42.25 -12.39
CA HIS A 325 -21.05 42.93 -13.11
C HIS A 325 -21.58 42.11 -14.30
N ASN A 326 -20.73 41.28 -14.89
CA ASN A 326 -21.02 40.53 -16.11
C ASN A 326 -21.12 39.04 -15.84
N GLN A 327 -22.19 38.62 -15.15
CA GLN A 327 -22.46 37.22 -14.78
C GLN A 327 -22.97 36.36 -15.95
N SER A 328 -22.57 36.69 -17.18
CA SER A 328 -22.93 35.92 -18.38
C SER A 328 -22.20 34.57 -18.45
N THR A 329 -21.16 34.38 -17.64
CA THR A 329 -20.38 33.14 -17.58
C THR A 329 -20.23 32.66 -16.14
N ALA A 330 -20.25 31.33 -15.96
CA ALA A 330 -20.09 30.73 -14.63
C ALA A 330 -18.62 30.55 -14.23
N GLN A 331 -17.71 30.53 -15.20
CA GLN A 331 -16.30 30.24 -14.98
C GLN A 331 -15.43 30.97 -16.00
N VAL A 332 -14.34 31.58 -15.53
CA VAL A 332 -13.38 32.28 -16.38
C VAL A 332 -11.95 32.17 -15.83
N GLY A 333 -11.00 31.89 -16.72
CA GLY A 333 -9.57 31.90 -16.39
C GLY A 333 -8.95 33.26 -16.66
N VAL A 334 -8.11 33.71 -15.73
CA VAL A 334 -7.39 34.99 -15.84
C VAL A 334 -5.90 34.74 -15.70
N LEU A 335 -5.16 34.90 -16.80
CA LEU A 335 -3.71 34.70 -16.86
C LEU A 335 -3.06 35.71 -17.81
N PRO A 336 -2.10 36.53 -17.34
CA PRO A 336 -1.24 37.30 -18.21
C PRO A 336 -0.24 36.36 -18.90
N ALA A 337 -0.36 36.19 -20.21
CA ALA A 337 0.46 35.26 -20.98
C ALA A 337 0.92 35.89 -22.30
N ASP A 338 2.20 35.66 -22.64
CA ASP A 338 2.76 35.85 -23.98
C ASP A 338 2.60 34.53 -24.75
N TRP A 339 1.51 34.45 -25.50
CA TRP A 339 1.15 33.27 -26.28
C TRP A 339 2.17 32.94 -27.37
N SER A 340 2.94 33.92 -27.84
CA SER A 340 3.97 33.71 -28.86
C SER A 340 5.19 32.96 -28.31
N VAL A 341 5.55 33.22 -27.04
CA VAL A 341 6.61 32.49 -26.31
C VAL A 341 6.12 31.09 -25.94
N LEU A 342 4.88 30.99 -25.43
CA LEU A 342 4.26 29.70 -25.10
C LEU A 342 4.15 28.79 -26.34
N ALA A 343 3.73 29.31 -27.49
CA ALA A 343 3.63 28.55 -28.73
C ALA A 343 4.98 27.99 -29.21
N LYS A 344 6.06 28.77 -29.08
CA LYS A 344 7.43 28.36 -29.46
C LYS A 344 8.02 27.31 -28.52
N GLN A 345 7.68 27.35 -27.24
CA GLN A 345 8.16 26.36 -26.28
C GLN A 345 7.37 25.05 -26.38
N ILE A 346 6.06 25.15 -26.58
CA ILE A 346 5.16 23.99 -26.66
C ILE A 346 5.36 23.21 -27.97
N SER A 347 5.80 23.83 -29.07
CA SER A 347 6.05 23.15 -30.35
C SER A 347 7.20 22.13 -30.32
N SER A 348 8.04 22.13 -29.27
CA SER A 348 9.10 21.15 -29.00
C SER A 348 8.69 19.98 -28.09
N ALA A 349 7.47 20.02 -27.55
CA ALA A 349 6.87 18.96 -26.74
C ALA A 349 5.52 18.54 -27.34
N LYS A 350 4.94 17.40 -26.93
CA LYS A 350 3.58 17.05 -27.36
C LYS A 350 2.62 18.09 -26.74
N PRO A 351 1.93 18.95 -27.53
CA PRO A 351 1.09 20.01 -26.97
C PRO A 351 -0.06 19.42 -26.16
N SER A 352 -0.39 20.05 -25.02
CA SER A 352 -1.66 19.78 -24.33
C SER A 352 -2.81 20.12 -25.27
N SER A 353 -3.68 19.15 -25.51
CA SER A 353 -4.88 19.26 -26.37
C SER A 353 -5.76 20.47 -26.03
N LEU A 354 -5.79 20.85 -24.75
CA LEU A 354 -6.58 21.93 -24.18
C LEU A 354 -6.21 23.32 -24.71
N LEU A 355 -4.93 23.57 -25.02
CA LEU A 355 -4.42 24.88 -25.45
C LEU A 355 -4.43 25.08 -26.97
N LEU A 356 -4.81 24.05 -27.74
CA LEU A 356 -4.64 24.05 -29.20
C LEU A 356 -5.35 25.21 -29.89
N GLU A 357 -6.56 25.60 -29.46
CA GLU A 357 -7.29 26.71 -30.10
C GLU A 357 -6.62 28.06 -29.85
N LEU A 358 -6.09 28.31 -28.65
CA LEU A 358 -5.32 29.53 -28.34
C LEU A 358 -4.02 29.59 -29.14
N LEU A 359 -3.34 28.45 -29.29
CA LEU A 359 -2.08 28.35 -30.03
C LEU A 359 -2.26 28.43 -31.56
N GLN A 360 -3.36 27.88 -32.10
CA GLN A 360 -3.66 27.92 -33.53
C GLN A 360 -4.08 29.32 -33.99
N GLN A 361 -4.82 30.07 -33.17
CA GLN A 361 -5.18 31.47 -33.46
C GLN A 361 -3.93 32.35 -33.59
N GLU A 362 -2.87 32.09 -32.82
CA GLU A 362 -1.58 32.78 -32.94
C GLU A 362 -0.75 32.30 -34.15
N ALA A 363 -0.72 30.99 -34.42
CA ALA A 363 -0.01 30.41 -35.56
C ALA A 363 -0.57 30.87 -36.92
N LEU A 364 -1.87 31.15 -37.00
CA LEU A 364 -2.51 31.74 -38.19
C LEU A 364 -2.10 33.21 -38.43
N HIS A 365 -1.55 33.89 -37.42
CA HIS A 365 -1.04 35.26 -37.53
C HIS A 365 0.46 35.35 -37.82
N GLN A 366 1.20 34.23 -37.86
CA GLN A 366 2.63 34.22 -38.20
C GLN A 366 2.88 33.50 -39.52
N GLN A 367 3.48 34.21 -40.49
CA GLN A 367 3.89 33.67 -41.78
C GLN A 367 4.89 32.50 -41.62
N PRO A 368 4.83 31.48 -42.51
CA PRO A 368 5.68 30.30 -42.40
C PRO A 368 7.08 30.63 -42.91
N ALA A 369 8.03 30.82 -41.99
CA ALA A 369 9.45 30.86 -42.32
C ALA A 369 10.24 29.90 -41.44
N LEU A 370 10.99 29.03 -42.12
CA LEU A 370 12.10 28.17 -41.65
C LEU A 370 11.71 26.79 -41.09
N LYS A 371 11.61 25.84 -42.03
CA LYS A 371 11.99 24.44 -41.84
C LYS A 371 13.50 24.33 -41.55
N GLN A 372 13.83 23.35 -40.70
CA GLN A 372 15.16 22.77 -40.38
C GLN A 372 16.03 23.55 -39.38
N GLN A 373 16.23 22.98 -38.18
CA GLN A 373 17.43 22.19 -37.82
C GLN A 373 17.41 21.79 -36.34
N THR A 374 17.85 20.55 -36.07
CA THR A 374 18.33 20.01 -34.78
C THR A 374 17.31 19.41 -33.80
N GLU A 375 16.79 18.22 -34.12
CA GLU A 375 16.53 17.19 -33.11
C GLU A 375 17.23 15.91 -33.56
N GLN A 376 18.54 15.83 -33.31
CA GLN A 376 19.23 14.54 -33.27
C GLN A 376 18.78 13.86 -31.98
N LYS A 377 18.04 12.75 -32.08
CA LYS A 377 17.77 11.91 -30.92
C LYS A 377 19.11 11.40 -30.41
N ILE A 378 19.42 11.63 -29.14
CA ILE A 378 20.60 11.09 -28.45
C ILE A 378 20.77 9.58 -28.70
N LEU A 379 19.65 8.85 -28.87
CA LEU A 379 19.63 7.44 -29.24
C LEU A 379 20.18 7.16 -30.64
N ASP A 380 19.93 8.04 -31.62
CA ASP A 380 20.46 7.92 -32.99
C ASP A 380 21.95 8.29 -33.02
N GLU A 381 22.37 9.25 -32.18
CA GLU A 381 23.78 9.61 -31.98
C GLU A 381 24.56 8.46 -31.31
N LEU A 382 24.01 7.84 -30.27
CA LEU A 382 24.57 6.66 -29.62
C LEU A 382 24.63 5.45 -30.57
N LYS A 383 23.65 5.26 -31.46
CA LYS A 383 23.68 4.18 -32.47
C LYS A 383 24.71 4.38 -33.57
N ALA A 384 24.99 5.64 -33.93
CA ALA A 384 25.95 5.98 -34.98
C ALA A 384 27.40 6.06 -34.47
N ALA A 385 27.61 6.31 -33.17
CA ALA A 385 28.92 6.44 -32.56
C ALA A 385 29.56 5.09 -32.18
N PRO A 386 30.91 4.97 -32.20
CA PRO A 386 31.62 3.81 -31.67
C PRO A 386 31.36 3.60 -30.16
N THR A 387 31.34 2.34 -29.70
CA THR A 387 31.08 1.98 -28.29
C THR A 387 32.04 2.66 -27.29
N THR A 388 33.25 3.02 -27.74
CA THR A 388 34.23 3.78 -26.93
C THR A 388 33.81 5.22 -26.65
N GLU A 389 32.90 5.79 -27.43
CA GLU A 389 32.45 7.19 -27.31
C GLU A 389 31.09 7.32 -26.60
N HIS A 390 30.34 6.22 -26.45
CA HIS A 390 29.01 6.20 -25.82
C HIS A 390 28.99 6.81 -24.42
N HIS A 391 30.05 6.55 -23.64
CA HIS A 391 30.18 7.10 -22.30
C HIS A 391 30.28 8.62 -22.28
N ASN A 392 31.08 9.21 -23.16
CA ASN A 392 31.25 10.66 -23.22
C ASN A 392 30.00 11.35 -23.75
N ILE A 393 29.35 10.78 -24.76
CA ILE A 393 28.11 11.30 -25.36
C ILE A 393 27.00 11.36 -24.30
N LEU A 394 26.75 10.25 -23.60
CA LEU A 394 25.68 10.18 -22.60
C LEU A 394 25.99 11.01 -21.34
N GLN A 395 27.25 11.08 -20.91
CA GLN A 395 27.66 11.91 -19.78
C GLN A 395 27.49 13.41 -20.06
N ASN A 396 27.83 13.87 -21.28
CA ASN A 396 27.65 15.26 -21.68
C ASN A 396 26.18 15.65 -21.81
N TYR A 397 25.36 14.72 -22.32
CA TYR A 397 23.92 14.89 -22.38
C TYR A 397 23.29 14.97 -20.98
N LEU A 398 23.70 14.12 -20.03
CA LEU A 398 23.24 14.21 -18.64
C LEU A 398 23.64 15.53 -17.96
N LYS A 399 24.86 16.02 -18.20
CA LYS A 399 25.31 17.33 -17.70
C LYS A 399 24.48 18.48 -18.25
N SER A 400 24.17 18.47 -19.54
CA SER A 400 23.36 19.53 -20.16
C SER A 400 21.94 19.53 -19.62
N LEU A 401 21.36 18.34 -19.42
CA LEU A 401 20.01 18.17 -18.87
C LEU A 401 19.90 18.64 -17.42
N VAL A 402 20.86 18.26 -16.57
CA VAL A 402 20.93 18.70 -15.16
C VAL A 402 21.21 20.20 -15.05
N ALA A 403 22.11 20.73 -15.87
CA ALA A 403 22.43 22.16 -15.90
C ALA A 403 21.22 23.02 -16.29
N LYS A 404 20.43 22.55 -17.27
CA LYS A 404 19.17 23.18 -17.66
C LYS A 404 18.15 23.21 -16.52
N SER A 405 18.05 22.14 -15.73
CA SER A 405 17.13 22.07 -14.58
C SER A 405 17.56 23.00 -13.43
N LEU A 406 18.88 23.11 -13.18
CA LEU A 406 19.47 23.99 -12.16
C LEU A 406 19.63 25.46 -12.58
N GLY A 407 19.45 25.80 -13.86
CA GLY A 407 19.65 27.16 -14.37
C GLY A 407 21.12 27.64 -14.39
N ILE A 408 22.07 26.69 -14.46
CA ILE A 408 23.52 26.97 -14.50
C ILE A 408 24.16 26.43 -15.78
N SER A 409 25.43 26.73 -16.03
CA SER A 409 26.15 26.24 -17.23
C SER A 409 26.58 24.78 -17.06
N ALA A 410 26.43 23.97 -18.11
CA ALA A 410 26.82 22.55 -18.15
C ALA A 410 28.29 22.29 -17.79
N GLY A 411 29.18 23.24 -18.10
CA GLY A 411 30.60 23.15 -17.73
C GLY A 411 30.88 23.27 -16.22
N LYS A 412 29.87 23.67 -15.42
CA LYS A 412 29.97 23.78 -13.95
C LYS A 412 29.42 22.55 -13.21
N ILE A 413 28.86 21.56 -13.93
CA ILE A 413 28.31 20.35 -13.31
C ILE A 413 29.44 19.33 -13.06
N PRO A 414 29.76 19.02 -11.79
CA PRO A 414 30.71 17.96 -11.45
C PRO A 414 30.14 16.58 -11.79
N THR A 415 31.00 15.63 -12.15
CA THR A 415 30.59 14.26 -12.51
C THR A 415 30.35 13.35 -11.31
N ASP A 416 31.01 13.63 -10.19
CA ASP A 416 31.13 12.72 -9.03
C ASP A 416 30.51 13.27 -7.73
N VAL A 417 29.89 14.45 -7.83
CA VAL A 417 29.17 15.10 -6.74
C VAL A 417 27.71 14.67 -6.77
N ASN A 418 27.12 14.53 -5.59
CA ASN A 418 25.72 14.22 -5.44
C ASN A 418 24.86 15.36 -5.99
N LEU A 419 24.03 15.06 -6.99
CA LEU A 419 23.16 16.02 -7.67
C LEU A 419 22.16 16.66 -6.71
N ILE A 420 21.74 15.95 -5.66
CA ILE A 420 20.82 16.47 -4.64
C ILE A 420 21.51 17.53 -3.78
N GLU A 421 22.79 17.34 -3.46
CA GLU A 421 23.60 18.33 -2.72
C GLU A 421 23.91 19.58 -3.57
N LEU A 422 23.83 19.47 -4.91
CA LEU A 422 23.95 20.58 -5.84
C LEU A 422 22.65 21.39 -6.01
N GLY A 423 21.60 21.07 -5.26
CA GLY A 423 20.32 21.79 -5.27
C GLY A 423 19.25 21.19 -6.18
N LEU A 424 19.46 19.97 -6.69
CA LEU A 424 18.44 19.26 -7.48
C LEU A 424 17.39 18.67 -6.52
N ASP A 425 16.22 19.31 -6.47
CA ASP A 425 15.11 18.85 -5.63
C ASP A 425 14.33 17.67 -6.27
N SER A 426 13.30 17.19 -5.57
CA SER A 426 12.52 16.02 -6.03
C SER A 426 11.67 16.31 -7.29
N LEU A 427 11.28 17.57 -7.53
CA LEU A 427 10.56 17.97 -8.74
C LEU A 427 11.51 18.03 -9.94
N MET A 428 12.67 18.65 -9.76
CA MET A 428 13.73 18.71 -10.77
C MET A 428 14.24 17.32 -11.17
N SER A 429 14.37 16.41 -10.20
CA SER A 429 14.76 15.01 -10.45
C SER A 429 13.75 14.29 -11.35
N MET A 430 12.45 14.52 -11.14
CA MET A 430 11.38 13.93 -11.94
C MET A 430 11.36 14.48 -13.37
N GLU A 431 11.62 15.77 -13.56
CA GLU A 431 11.74 16.37 -14.89
C GLU A 431 12.91 15.75 -15.68
N VAL A 432 14.06 15.57 -15.03
CA VAL A 432 15.24 14.92 -15.61
C VAL A 432 14.95 13.46 -15.97
N VAL A 433 14.31 12.69 -15.09
CA VAL A 433 13.91 11.29 -15.34
C VAL A 433 12.91 11.17 -16.49
N ASN A 434 11.92 12.07 -16.55
CA ASN A 434 10.92 12.09 -17.63
C ASN A 434 11.56 12.45 -18.97
N GLN A 435 12.50 13.40 -19.00
CA GLN A 435 13.24 13.73 -20.22
C GLN A 435 14.14 12.57 -20.66
N LEU A 436 14.86 11.92 -19.74
CA LEU A 436 15.71 10.77 -20.03
C LEU A 436 14.91 9.59 -20.59
N SER A 437 13.77 9.26 -19.97
CA SER A 437 12.92 8.16 -20.43
C SER A 437 12.38 8.40 -21.85
N ARG A 438 12.08 9.66 -22.18
CA ARG A 438 11.64 10.06 -23.54
C ARG A 438 12.77 9.96 -24.56
N ASP A 439 13.94 10.49 -24.23
CA ASP A 439 15.03 10.66 -25.18
C ASP A 439 15.81 9.35 -25.42
N LEU A 440 15.83 8.44 -24.43
CA LEU A 440 16.48 7.13 -24.50
C LEU A 440 15.54 5.95 -24.83
N ASN A 441 14.22 6.18 -24.81
CA ASN A 441 13.19 5.20 -25.18
C ASN A 441 13.16 3.91 -24.33
N PHE A 442 13.42 4.03 -23.02
CA PHE A 442 13.16 2.97 -22.04
C PHE A 442 12.72 3.58 -20.69
N ILE A 443 12.08 2.77 -19.86
CA ILE A 443 11.48 3.24 -18.60
C ILE A 443 12.59 3.39 -17.56
N ILE A 444 12.81 4.62 -17.08
CA ILE A 444 13.69 4.90 -15.94
C ILE A 444 12.81 5.21 -14.74
N TYR A 445 12.93 4.43 -13.68
CA TYR A 445 12.18 4.68 -12.45
C TYR A 445 12.88 5.78 -11.62
N PRO A 446 12.15 6.71 -10.98
CA PRO A 446 12.76 7.77 -10.16
C PRO A 446 13.74 7.24 -9.10
N ARG A 447 13.44 6.06 -8.53
CA ARG A 447 14.32 5.34 -7.61
C ARG A 447 15.72 5.12 -8.18
N GLU A 448 15.85 4.82 -9.47
CA GLU A 448 17.13 4.53 -10.13
C GLU A 448 18.03 5.76 -10.20
N PHE A 449 17.44 6.95 -10.33
CA PHE A 449 18.10 8.25 -10.22
C PHE A 449 18.55 8.52 -8.76
N TYR A 450 17.70 8.22 -7.77
CA TYR A 450 18.02 8.41 -6.34
C TYR A 450 19.07 7.44 -5.79
N GLU A 451 19.09 6.20 -6.28
CA GLU A 451 20.11 5.20 -5.94
C GLU A 451 21.48 5.53 -6.55
N ARG A 452 21.50 6.36 -7.61
CA ARG A 452 22.69 6.72 -8.39
C ARG A 452 22.76 8.23 -8.63
N PRO A 453 22.76 9.08 -7.58
CA PRO A 453 22.56 10.52 -7.71
C PRO A 453 23.84 11.25 -8.16
N LYS A 454 24.69 10.62 -8.97
CA LYS A 454 25.90 11.19 -9.56
C LYS A 454 25.85 10.95 -11.06
N ILE A 455 26.31 11.93 -11.84
CA ILE A 455 26.33 11.85 -13.30
C ILE A 455 27.09 10.59 -13.75
N ASN A 456 28.25 10.28 -13.16
CA ASN A 456 29.03 9.09 -13.53
C ASN A 456 28.30 7.76 -13.30
N SER A 457 27.70 7.58 -12.12
CA SER A 457 26.98 6.34 -11.80
C SER A 457 25.72 6.17 -12.64
N LEU A 458 25.03 7.28 -12.95
CA LEU A 458 23.85 7.27 -13.78
C LEU A 458 24.21 6.96 -15.24
N THR A 459 25.29 7.56 -15.79
CA THR A 459 25.81 7.24 -17.12
C THR A 459 26.14 5.76 -17.25
N GLN A 460 26.84 5.16 -16.27
CA GLN A 460 27.22 3.75 -16.31
C GLN A 460 25.99 2.83 -16.29
N TYR A 461 25.01 3.14 -15.44
CA TYR A 461 23.76 2.39 -15.36
C TYR A 461 22.98 2.44 -16.68
N LEU A 462 22.78 3.63 -17.24
CA LEU A 462 22.03 3.79 -18.48
C LEU A 462 22.72 3.11 -19.67
N LEU A 463 24.07 3.10 -19.72
CA LEU A 463 24.80 2.34 -20.73
C LEU A 463 24.68 0.83 -20.52
N ALA A 464 24.65 0.35 -19.29
CA ALA A 464 24.46 -1.07 -19.00
C ALA A 464 23.06 -1.54 -19.42
N GLU A 465 22.03 -0.74 -19.15
CA GLU A 465 20.66 -1.00 -19.59
C GLU A 465 20.52 -0.95 -21.12
N LEU A 466 21.13 0.03 -21.79
CA LEU A 466 21.11 0.16 -23.25
C LEU A 466 21.85 -0.99 -23.98
N ASN A 467 22.85 -1.60 -23.34
CA ASN A 467 23.60 -2.73 -23.90
C ASN A 467 23.00 -4.10 -23.52
N ASN A 468 21.98 -4.14 -22.65
CA ASN A 468 21.43 -5.37 -22.09
C ASN A 468 20.36 -6.06 -22.95
N ASP A 469 19.96 -5.48 -24.09
CA ASP A 469 19.01 -6.15 -25.01
C ASP A 469 19.59 -7.42 -25.68
N ASP A 470 20.91 -7.66 -25.60
CA ASP A 470 21.56 -8.87 -26.17
C ASP A 470 22.32 -9.77 -25.15
N VAL A 471 22.42 -9.40 -23.86
CA VAL A 471 23.42 -10.03 -22.94
C VAL A 471 22.84 -10.69 -21.67
N VAL A 472 21.54 -10.53 -21.38
CA VAL A 472 20.91 -11.11 -20.17
C VAL A 472 20.94 -12.65 -20.11
N SER A 473 21.27 -13.33 -21.21
CA SER A 473 21.44 -14.79 -21.26
C SER A 473 22.78 -15.33 -20.71
N GLN A 474 23.78 -14.48 -20.41
CA GLN A 474 25.11 -14.98 -19.98
C GLN A 474 25.59 -14.56 -18.57
N ALA A 475 25.04 -13.49 -17.97
CA ALA A 475 25.42 -13.08 -16.61
C ALA A 475 24.57 -13.77 -15.52
N SER A 476 23.29 -14.04 -15.82
CA SER A 476 22.35 -14.72 -14.92
C SER A 476 22.62 -16.22 -14.75
N SER A 477 23.39 -16.83 -15.66
CA SER A 477 23.81 -18.23 -15.60
C SER A 477 24.97 -18.47 -14.62
N LYS A 478 25.79 -17.45 -14.31
CA LYS A 478 26.95 -17.60 -13.40
C LYS A 478 26.59 -17.57 -11.92
N SER A 479 25.61 -16.78 -11.51
CA SER A 479 25.13 -16.76 -10.11
C SER A 479 24.42 -18.07 -9.72
N LEU A 480 23.91 -18.81 -10.72
CA LEU A 480 23.42 -20.18 -10.56
C LEU A 480 24.54 -21.25 -10.62
N GLN A 481 25.71 -21.00 -11.22
CA GLN A 481 26.82 -21.96 -11.21
C GLN A 481 27.39 -22.24 -9.81
N ILE A 482 27.17 -21.35 -8.84
CA ILE A 482 27.50 -21.58 -7.42
C ILE A 482 26.51 -22.57 -6.77
N PHE A 483 25.29 -22.67 -7.29
CA PHE A 483 24.19 -23.47 -6.72
C PHE A 483 23.79 -24.68 -7.58
N ASP A 484 24.26 -24.76 -8.83
CA ASP A 484 23.94 -25.81 -9.79
C ASP A 484 25.08 -26.84 -9.94
N SER A 485 24.68 -28.11 -10.00
CA SER A 485 25.53 -29.30 -9.90
C SER A 485 26.46 -29.55 -11.09
N GLN A 486 26.37 -28.78 -12.18
CA GLN A 486 27.10 -29.06 -13.42
C GLN A 486 28.46 -28.33 -13.55
N SER A 487 28.69 -27.22 -12.83
CA SER A 487 29.93 -26.44 -12.91
C SER A 487 31.01 -26.84 -11.89
N LEU A 488 30.67 -27.61 -10.85
CA LEU A 488 31.60 -28.08 -9.82
C LEU A 488 32.07 -29.53 -10.04
N GLN A 489 31.81 -30.11 -11.22
CA GLN A 489 32.32 -31.44 -11.60
C GLN A 489 33.85 -31.49 -11.71
N SER A 490 34.53 -30.34 -11.67
CA SER A 490 36.00 -30.23 -11.62
C SER A 490 36.59 -30.21 -10.22
N ILE A 491 35.80 -30.38 -9.15
CA ILE A 491 36.36 -30.59 -7.80
C ILE A 491 37.05 -31.95 -7.82
N ASN A 492 38.39 -31.93 -7.90
CA ASN A 492 39.22 -33.12 -7.75
C ASN A 492 38.87 -33.82 -6.44
N THR A 493 38.69 -35.14 -6.51
CA THR A 493 38.43 -36.02 -5.37
C THR A 493 39.41 -35.79 -4.21
N PRO A 494 38.98 -36.03 -2.96
CA PRO A 494 39.72 -35.71 -1.72
C PRO A 494 41.03 -36.51 -1.49
N ASP A 495 41.52 -37.26 -2.48
CA ASP A 495 42.73 -38.09 -2.39
C ASP A 495 44.05 -37.30 -2.27
N LYS A 496 44.04 -35.96 -2.39
CA LYS A 496 45.25 -35.12 -2.34
C LYS A 496 45.59 -34.50 -0.98
N PHE A 497 44.70 -34.54 0.02
CA PHE A 497 45.01 -33.98 1.34
C PHE A 497 45.70 -35.02 2.22
N SER A 498 47.02 -34.89 2.39
CA SER A 498 47.75 -35.64 3.41
C SER A 498 47.14 -35.37 4.78
N LYS A 499 46.77 -36.43 5.53
CA LYS A 499 46.20 -36.31 6.89
C LYS A 499 47.10 -35.52 7.87
N SER A 500 48.38 -35.31 7.55
CA SER A 500 49.38 -34.63 8.40
C SER A 500 49.39 -33.10 8.33
N SER A 501 48.66 -32.46 7.40
CA SER A 501 48.71 -31.00 7.18
C SER A 501 47.41 -30.26 7.52
N ARG A 502 46.51 -30.85 8.31
CA ARG A 502 45.21 -30.25 8.65
C ARG A 502 45.34 -29.14 9.71
N LEU A 503 44.50 -28.12 9.60
CA LEU A 503 44.40 -27.04 10.58
C LEU A 503 43.73 -27.54 11.87
N PRO A 504 43.93 -26.86 13.01
CA PRO A 504 43.14 -27.11 14.22
C PRO A 504 41.64 -26.97 13.95
N GLY A 505 40.81 -27.77 14.61
CA GLY A 505 39.36 -27.79 14.40
C GLY A 505 38.69 -26.44 14.66
N ILE A 506 37.66 -26.15 13.87
CA ILE A 506 36.78 -24.98 14.07
C ILE A 506 35.33 -25.45 14.30
N ILE A 507 34.44 -24.50 14.57
CA ILE A 507 33.01 -24.76 14.71
C ILE A 507 32.32 -24.37 13.41
N PHE A 508 31.53 -25.27 12.84
CA PHE A 508 30.68 -24.98 11.69
C PHE A 508 29.21 -24.94 12.10
N ILE A 509 28.47 -23.90 11.68
CA ILE A 509 27.01 -23.88 11.78
C ILE A 509 26.42 -24.30 10.43
N LEU A 510 25.93 -25.53 10.35
CA LEU A 510 25.28 -26.09 9.18
C LEU A 510 23.77 -25.83 9.25
N SER A 511 23.20 -25.26 8.18
CA SER A 511 21.76 -24.99 8.10
C SER A 511 21.33 -24.78 6.65
N SER A 512 20.03 -24.96 6.36
CA SER A 512 19.46 -24.43 5.11
C SER A 512 19.30 -22.91 5.17
N PRO A 513 19.31 -22.18 4.03
CA PRO A 513 18.98 -20.76 4.01
C PRO A 513 17.66 -20.46 4.75
N ARG A 514 17.59 -19.34 5.47
CA ARG A 514 16.41 -18.92 6.27
C ARG A 514 16.04 -19.78 7.48
N SER A 515 16.93 -20.68 7.93
CA SER A 515 16.72 -21.49 9.15
C SER A 515 16.97 -20.73 10.47
N GLY A 516 17.35 -19.45 10.41
CA GLY A 516 17.62 -18.64 11.61
C GLY A 516 19.07 -18.68 12.12
N SER A 517 20.02 -19.11 11.28
CA SER A 517 21.44 -19.24 11.63
C SER A 517 22.15 -17.93 11.97
N THR A 518 21.62 -16.78 11.53
CA THR A 518 22.12 -15.48 12.00
C THR A 518 21.88 -15.29 13.50
N LEU A 519 20.71 -15.65 14.03
CA LEU A 519 20.42 -15.51 15.46
C LEU A 519 21.39 -16.34 16.31
N LEU A 520 21.55 -17.62 15.98
CA LEU A 520 22.46 -18.52 16.70
C LEU A 520 23.91 -18.02 16.65
N ARG A 521 24.37 -17.57 15.47
CA ARG A 521 25.70 -16.98 15.28
C ARG A 521 25.90 -15.76 16.18
N VAL A 522 24.91 -14.87 16.28
CA VAL A 522 24.98 -13.68 17.15
C VAL A 522 24.97 -14.05 18.63
N MET A 523 24.20 -15.07 19.02
CA MET A 523 24.23 -15.59 20.39
C MET A 523 25.63 -16.08 20.74
N LEU A 524 26.23 -16.92 19.89
CA LEU A 524 27.59 -17.43 20.08
C LEU A 524 28.66 -16.34 20.04
N ALA A 525 28.45 -15.25 19.29
CA ALA A 525 29.34 -14.09 19.30
C ALA A 525 29.39 -13.38 20.67
N GLY A 526 28.41 -13.63 21.56
CA GLY A 526 28.42 -13.11 22.92
C GLY A 526 29.39 -13.82 23.87
N HIS A 527 29.95 -14.98 23.49
CA HIS A 527 30.83 -15.75 24.37
C HIS A 527 32.31 -15.36 24.17
N SER A 528 33.01 -15.05 25.26
CA SER A 528 34.40 -14.56 25.25
C SER A 528 35.40 -15.48 24.52
N SER A 529 35.21 -16.79 24.62
CA SER A 529 36.06 -17.82 23.99
C SER A 529 35.72 -18.12 22.52
N LEU A 530 34.72 -17.49 21.93
CA LEU A 530 34.28 -17.73 20.55
C LEU A 530 34.49 -16.49 19.67
N PHE A 531 34.80 -16.71 18.40
CA PHE A 531 34.80 -15.67 17.38
C PHE A 531 33.83 -16.07 16.27
N SER A 532 32.69 -15.38 16.20
CA SER A 532 31.57 -15.74 15.32
C SER A 532 31.25 -14.64 14.31
N PRO A 533 32.04 -14.53 13.22
CA PRO A 533 31.84 -13.53 12.19
C PRO A 533 30.60 -13.84 11.31
N PRO A 534 30.16 -12.86 10.50
CA PRO A 534 29.20 -13.11 9.41
C PRO A 534 29.73 -14.09 8.35
N GLU A 535 28.89 -14.48 7.39
CA GLU A 535 29.18 -15.52 6.39
C GLU A 535 30.53 -15.31 5.67
N LEU A 536 31.50 -16.22 5.89
CA LEU A 536 32.85 -16.10 5.32
C LEU A 536 32.91 -16.47 3.83
N HIS A 537 32.08 -17.43 3.41
CA HIS A 537 32.05 -17.97 2.04
C HIS A 537 33.46 -18.36 1.52
N LEU A 538 34.20 -19.12 2.32
CA LEU A 538 35.55 -19.58 2.02
C LEU A 538 35.59 -21.05 1.56
N LEU A 539 34.89 -21.93 2.30
CA LEU A 539 34.93 -23.37 2.13
C LEU A 539 34.69 -23.91 0.70
N PRO A 540 33.88 -23.30 -0.17
CA PRO A 540 33.66 -23.82 -1.52
C PRO A 540 34.89 -23.75 -2.45
N PHE A 541 35.90 -22.95 -2.15
CA PHE A 541 36.97 -22.56 -3.08
C PHE A 541 38.34 -23.11 -2.67
N ASP A 542 39.23 -23.36 -3.64
CA ASP A 542 40.63 -23.75 -3.39
C ASP A 542 41.52 -22.57 -3.05
N THR A 543 41.32 -21.45 -3.74
CA THR A 543 42.14 -20.25 -3.55
C THR A 543 41.30 -18.97 -3.52
N MET A 544 41.91 -17.90 -3.02
CA MET A 544 41.28 -16.58 -2.97
C MET A 544 40.95 -16.01 -4.35
N LYS A 545 41.75 -16.32 -5.39
CA LYS A 545 41.45 -15.88 -6.76
C LYS A 545 40.19 -16.55 -7.32
N GLU A 546 40.01 -17.85 -7.09
CA GLU A 546 38.79 -18.56 -7.48
C GLU A 546 37.56 -17.98 -6.78
N ARG A 547 37.69 -17.74 -5.47
CA ARG A 547 36.65 -17.06 -4.68
C ARG A 547 36.31 -15.68 -5.25
N GLN A 548 37.32 -14.88 -5.57
CA GLN A 548 37.15 -13.54 -6.14
C GLN A 548 36.40 -13.61 -7.47
N GLU A 549 36.87 -14.42 -8.41
CA GLU A 549 36.30 -14.54 -9.77
C GLU A 549 34.81 -14.92 -9.74
N GLN A 550 34.39 -15.75 -8.78
CA GLN A 550 33.00 -16.18 -8.63
C GLN A 550 32.12 -15.21 -7.82
N LEU A 551 32.69 -14.49 -6.84
CA LEU A 551 31.93 -13.57 -5.97
C LEU A 551 31.95 -12.10 -6.40
N LYS A 552 32.79 -11.71 -7.38
CA LYS A 552 33.06 -10.31 -7.82
C LYS A 552 31.82 -9.45 -8.12
N LEU A 553 30.70 -10.06 -8.46
CA LEU A 553 29.44 -9.40 -8.81
C LEU A 553 28.38 -9.46 -7.69
N SER A 554 28.76 -9.88 -6.48
CA SER A 554 27.83 -10.11 -5.36
C SER A 554 28.34 -9.53 -4.04
N TYR A 555 27.41 -9.09 -3.17
CA TYR A 555 27.72 -8.67 -1.79
C TYR A 555 27.97 -9.84 -0.83
N LEU A 556 28.09 -11.07 -1.33
CA LEU A 556 28.31 -12.27 -0.50
C LEU A 556 29.71 -12.36 0.11
N GLY A 557 30.66 -11.55 -0.36
CA GLY A 557 32.04 -11.57 0.11
C GLY A 557 32.31 -10.82 1.43
N GLU A 558 31.36 -10.01 1.91
CA GLU A 558 31.58 -9.00 2.97
C GLU A 558 31.85 -9.59 4.37
N GLY A 559 31.43 -10.83 4.66
CA GLY A 559 31.65 -11.41 6.00
C GLY A 559 33.12 -11.64 6.33
N LEU A 560 33.94 -11.98 5.32
CA LEU A 560 35.40 -12.06 5.47
C LEU A 560 36.01 -10.69 5.75
N GLN A 561 35.49 -9.64 5.11
CA GLN A 561 35.94 -8.26 5.33
C GLN A 561 35.62 -7.83 6.77
N LYS A 562 34.39 -8.06 7.24
CA LYS A 562 34.03 -7.78 8.65
C LYS A 562 34.88 -8.55 9.65
N ALA A 563 35.19 -9.81 9.36
CA ALA A 563 36.07 -10.60 10.22
C ALA A 563 37.45 -9.94 10.37
N PHE A 564 38.06 -9.48 9.26
CA PHE A 564 39.36 -8.81 9.32
C PHE A 564 39.32 -7.41 9.93
N MET A 565 38.22 -6.66 9.73
CA MET A 565 38.00 -5.38 10.42
C MET A 565 38.07 -5.56 11.93
N GLU A 566 37.34 -6.56 12.46
CA GLU A 566 37.30 -6.85 13.89
C GLU A 566 38.63 -7.40 14.43
N ILE A 567 39.24 -8.36 13.73
CA ILE A 567 40.46 -9.03 14.20
C ILE A 567 41.67 -8.09 14.23
N LYS A 568 41.76 -7.17 13.26
CA LYS A 568 42.94 -6.32 13.05
C LYS A 568 42.71 -4.84 13.35
N ASP A 569 41.54 -4.49 13.89
CA ASP A 569 41.11 -3.11 14.12
C ASP A 569 41.26 -2.23 12.86
N LEU A 570 40.75 -2.75 11.74
CA LEU A 570 40.86 -2.10 10.43
C LEU A 570 39.55 -1.43 10.05
N ASN A 571 39.65 -0.28 9.38
CA ASN A 571 38.51 0.28 8.66
C ASN A 571 38.18 -0.55 7.40
N ALA A 572 37.00 -0.31 6.82
CA ALA A 572 36.50 -1.06 5.68
C ALA A 572 37.47 -1.08 4.48
N THR A 573 38.09 0.05 4.17
CA THR A 573 39.04 0.20 3.06
C THR A 573 40.30 -0.61 3.30
N ALA A 574 40.90 -0.50 4.49
CA ALA A 574 42.12 -1.24 4.84
C ALA A 574 41.88 -2.75 4.87
N SER A 575 40.71 -3.19 5.35
CA SER A 575 40.33 -4.60 5.29
C SER A 575 40.10 -5.10 3.86
N GLN A 576 39.57 -4.26 2.95
CA GLN A 576 39.39 -4.61 1.55
C GLN A 576 40.75 -4.75 0.85
N THR A 577 41.68 -3.83 1.11
CA THR A 577 43.06 -3.92 0.59
C THR A 577 43.76 -5.18 1.06
N LEU A 578 43.54 -5.60 2.32
CA LEU A 578 44.06 -6.88 2.80
C LEU A 578 43.49 -8.06 1.99
N ILE A 579 42.17 -8.11 1.76
CA ILE A 579 41.56 -9.18 0.96
C ILE A 579 42.12 -9.20 -0.47
N GLU A 580 42.25 -8.03 -1.11
CA GLU A 580 42.84 -7.89 -2.44
C GLU A 580 44.29 -8.39 -2.49
N ASP A 581 45.07 -8.17 -1.42
CA ASP A 581 46.42 -8.71 -1.30
C ASP A 581 46.41 -10.26 -1.22
N LEU A 582 45.53 -10.85 -0.41
CA LEU A 582 45.35 -12.30 -0.33
C LEU A 582 44.91 -12.91 -1.68
N GLU A 583 44.05 -12.19 -2.41
CA GLU A 583 43.59 -12.55 -3.77
C GLU A 583 44.73 -12.45 -4.79
N SER A 584 45.54 -11.40 -4.73
CA SER A 584 46.67 -11.17 -5.64
C SER A 584 47.79 -12.21 -5.46
N GLN A 585 48.06 -12.59 -4.22
CA GLN A 585 48.99 -13.68 -3.87
C GLN A 585 48.39 -15.06 -4.11
N ASN A 586 47.10 -15.11 -4.48
CA ASN A 586 46.32 -16.32 -4.72
C ASN A 586 46.47 -17.35 -3.59
N LEU A 587 46.40 -16.88 -2.34
CA LEU A 587 46.54 -17.75 -1.18
C LEU A 587 45.47 -18.85 -1.20
N SER A 588 45.87 -20.04 -0.74
CA SER A 588 44.92 -21.13 -0.55
C SER A 588 43.92 -20.78 0.54
N ILE A 589 42.69 -21.27 0.42
CA ILE A 589 41.67 -21.09 1.46
C ILE A 589 42.13 -21.67 2.81
N GLN A 590 42.93 -22.75 2.78
CA GLN A 590 43.56 -23.30 3.98
C GLN A 590 44.47 -22.28 4.67
N GLN A 591 45.30 -21.55 3.93
CA GLN A 591 46.15 -20.50 4.51
C GLN A 591 45.31 -19.37 5.13
N VAL A 592 44.21 -18.96 4.48
CA VAL A 592 43.34 -17.90 4.98
C VAL A 592 42.65 -18.30 6.28
N TYR A 593 42.13 -19.53 6.38
CA TYR A 593 41.60 -20.04 7.64
C TYR A 593 42.68 -20.11 8.74
N GLY A 594 43.89 -20.56 8.40
CA GLY A 594 45.03 -20.56 9.32
C GLY A 594 45.37 -19.16 9.85
N MET A 595 45.32 -18.13 8.99
CA MET A 595 45.51 -16.73 9.38
C MET A 595 44.41 -16.23 10.32
N LEU A 596 43.14 -16.55 10.04
CA LEU A 596 42.02 -16.20 10.91
C LEU A 596 42.21 -16.84 12.29
N GLN A 597 42.45 -18.16 12.35
CA GLN A 597 42.63 -18.89 13.61
C GLN A 597 43.82 -18.39 14.43
N ALA A 598 44.96 -18.13 13.79
CA ALA A 598 46.15 -17.60 14.47
C ALA A 598 45.91 -16.20 15.06
N SER A 599 45.08 -15.39 14.39
CA SER A 599 44.83 -14.00 14.82
C SER A 599 43.79 -13.88 15.94
N ILE A 600 42.94 -14.89 16.14
CA ILE A 600 41.90 -14.89 17.18
C ILE A 600 42.26 -15.74 18.41
N ALA A 601 43.35 -16.49 18.37
CA ALA A 601 43.77 -17.37 19.46
C ALA A 601 43.85 -16.59 20.80
N PRO A 602 43.32 -17.14 21.92
CA PRO A 602 42.86 -18.52 22.11
C PRO A 602 41.39 -18.81 21.71
N ARG A 603 40.67 -17.87 21.08
CA ARG A 603 39.25 -18.07 20.71
C ARG A 603 39.07 -19.08 19.58
N LEU A 604 37.94 -19.78 19.58
CA LEU A 604 37.55 -20.70 18.51
C LEU A 604 36.75 -19.99 17.41
N LEU A 605 37.12 -20.24 16.15
CA LEU A 605 36.40 -19.71 14.99
C LEU A 605 35.06 -20.44 14.79
N VAL A 606 34.00 -19.68 14.56
CA VAL A 606 32.68 -20.19 14.16
C VAL A 606 32.37 -19.75 12.73
N ASP A 607 32.38 -20.67 11.77
CA ASP A 607 31.97 -20.40 10.38
C ASP A 607 30.49 -20.76 10.19
N LYS A 608 29.66 -19.74 9.95
CA LYS A 608 28.24 -19.89 9.62
C LYS A 608 28.02 -19.44 8.19
N SER A 609 27.76 -20.38 7.29
CA SER A 609 27.49 -20.12 5.88
C SER A 609 26.42 -21.08 5.34
N PRO A 610 25.12 -20.70 5.33
CA PRO A 610 24.02 -21.61 5.01
C PRO A 610 24.05 -22.16 3.58
N SER A 611 24.82 -21.52 2.69
CA SER A 611 25.01 -21.99 1.32
C SER A 611 25.83 -23.29 1.25
N TYR A 612 26.64 -23.63 2.27
CA TYR A 612 27.48 -24.85 2.22
C TYR A 612 26.65 -26.13 2.18
N ALA A 613 25.50 -26.14 2.84
CA ALA A 613 24.64 -27.32 2.94
C ALA A 613 24.07 -27.78 1.59
N ILE A 614 24.02 -26.91 0.56
CA ILE A 614 23.44 -27.27 -0.74
C ILE A 614 24.27 -28.31 -1.51
N ASN A 615 25.54 -28.49 -1.14
CA ASN A 615 26.47 -29.41 -1.77
C ASN A 615 27.30 -30.16 -0.73
N ARG A 616 27.12 -31.48 -0.66
CA ARG A 616 27.82 -32.39 0.26
C ARG A 616 29.35 -32.31 0.16
N THR A 617 29.90 -32.14 -1.04
CA THR A 617 31.36 -32.07 -1.23
C THR A 617 31.98 -30.86 -0.52
N ILE A 618 31.23 -29.76 -0.37
CA ILE A 618 31.67 -28.59 0.40
C ILE A 618 31.77 -28.94 1.89
N LEU A 619 30.86 -29.76 2.42
CA LEU A 619 30.89 -30.22 3.82
C LEU A 619 32.08 -31.16 4.07
N GLU A 620 32.29 -32.14 3.17
CA GLU A 620 33.40 -33.09 3.24
C GLU A 620 34.77 -32.41 3.20
N ARG A 621 34.85 -31.30 2.46
CA ARG A 621 36.05 -30.46 2.44
C ARG A 621 36.39 -29.84 3.80
N GLY A 622 35.40 -29.62 4.67
CA GLY A 622 35.63 -29.21 6.05
C GLY A 622 36.48 -30.23 6.82
N GLU A 623 36.21 -31.53 6.67
CA GLU A 623 37.00 -32.60 7.31
C GLU A 623 38.37 -32.82 6.64
N ALA A 624 38.49 -32.45 5.36
CA ALA A 624 39.76 -32.46 4.66
C ALA A 624 40.71 -31.35 5.13
N LEU A 625 40.18 -30.15 5.43
CA LEU A 625 40.97 -28.98 5.82
C LEU A 625 41.29 -28.93 7.32
N PHE A 626 40.38 -29.41 8.17
CA PHE A 626 40.48 -29.27 9.62
C PHE A 626 40.50 -30.62 10.34
N ALA A 627 41.26 -30.69 11.44
CA ALA A 627 41.27 -31.82 12.34
C ALA A 627 40.32 -31.56 13.51
N ASN A 628 39.42 -32.49 13.80
CA ASN A 628 38.56 -32.44 14.99
C ASN A 628 37.57 -31.24 15.07
N SER A 629 37.10 -30.71 13.93
CA SER A 629 36.05 -29.67 13.89
C SER A 629 34.73 -30.09 14.52
N LYS A 630 34.04 -29.17 15.19
CA LYS A 630 32.69 -29.42 15.75
C LYS A 630 31.61 -28.87 14.82
N TYR A 631 30.53 -29.59 14.65
CA TYR A 631 29.44 -29.24 13.73
C TYR A 631 28.14 -28.99 14.48
N ILE A 632 27.65 -27.75 14.47
CA ILE A 632 26.34 -27.41 14.99
C ILE A 632 25.36 -27.47 13.83
N TYR A 633 24.43 -28.42 13.88
CA TYR A 633 23.38 -28.55 12.90
C TYR A 633 22.14 -27.79 13.34
N LEU A 634 21.96 -26.56 12.84
CA LEU A 634 20.76 -25.79 13.07
C LEU A 634 19.70 -26.14 12.02
N VAL A 635 18.62 -26.75 12.49
CA VAL A 635 17.47 -27.11 11.67
C VAL A 635 16.25 -26.30 12.09
N ARG A 636 15.42 -25.94 11.12
CA ARG A 636 14.13 -25.28 11.34
C ARG A 636 13.04 -25.98 10.55
N HIS A 637 11.82 -25.96 11.09
CA HIS A 637 10.68 -26.64 10.47
C HIS A 637 10.49 -26.24 8.99
N PRO A 638 10.28 -27.21 8.05
CA PRO A 638 10.26 -26.96 6.60
C PRO A 638 9.24 -25.89 6.19
N TYR A 639 8.05 -25.88 6.80
CA TYR A 639 7.02 -24.89 6.49
C TYR A 639 7.48 -23.44 6.80
N SER A 640 8.13 -23.22 7.94
CA SER A 640 8.68 -21.90 8.31
C SER A 640 9.76 -21.42 7.34
N VAL A 641 10.63 -22.33 6.90
CA VAL A 641 11.70 -21.99 5.95
C VAL A 641 11.13 -21.68 4.57
N ILE A 642 10.22 -22.51 4.06
CA ILE A 642 9.63 -22.34 2.73
C ILE A 642 8.85 -21.03 2.63
N GLU A 643 7.98 -20.70 3.59
CA GLU A 643 7.24 -19.44 3.61
C GLU A 643 8.19 -18.23 3.65
N SER A 644 9.19 -18.26 4.54
CA SER A 644 10.14 -17.16 4.66
C SER A 644 10.98 -16.98 3.41
N PHE A 645 11.33 -18.06 2.70
CA PHE A 645 12.11 -18.00 1.45
C PHE A 645 11.32 -17.30 0.34
N VAL A 646 10.03 -17.65 0.19
CA VAL A 646 9.16 -17.08 -0.84
C VAL A 646 8.81 -15.62 -0.56
N ARG A 647 8.45 -15.28 0.69
CA ARG A 647 8.10 -13.91 1.09
C ARG A 647 9.21 -12.91 0.76
N MET A 648 10.47 -13.32 0.90
CA MET A 648 11.64 -12.50 0.63
C MET A 648 12.10 -12.52 -0.83
N ARG A 649 11.37 -13.17 -1.73
CA ARG A 649 11.71 -13.31 -3.16
C ARG A 649 13.11 -13.87 -3.42
N MET A 650 13.59 -14.77 -2.55
CA MET A 650 14.94 -15.35 -2.62
C MET A 650 15.24 -16.05 -3.96
N GLN A 651 14.22 -16.57 -4.65
CA GLN A 651 14.35 -17.14 -5.98
C GLN A 651 14.85 -16.14 -7.03
N LYS A 652 14.49 -14.85 -6.91
CA LYS A 652 14.95 -13.80 -7.82
C LYS A 652 16.40 -13.40 -7.51
N LEU A 653 16.75 -13.33 -6.23
CA LEU A 653 18.13 -13.11 -5.78
C LEU A 653 19.06 -14.27 -6.17
N ALA A 654 18.50 -15.47 -6.33
CA ALA A 654 19.19 -16.67 -6.79
C ALA A 654 19.11 -16.90 -8.32
N GLY A 655 18.63 -15.93 -9.12
CA GLY A 655 18.60 -16.04 -10.59
C GLY A 655 17.56 -17.02 -11.18
N LEU A 656 16.61 -17.51 -10.39
CA LEU A 656 15.61 -18.52 -10.77
C LEU A 656 14.24 -17.88 -11.10
N GLY A 657 14.25 -16.80 -11.89
CA GLY A 657 13.10 -15.92 -12.12
C GLY A 657 11.82 -16.60 -12.64
N ASP A 658 11.96 -17.69 -13.40
CA ASP A 658 10.85 -18.32 -14.13
C ASP A 658 10.29 -19.60 -13.46
N LYS A 659 10.86 -20.05 -12.33
CA LYS A 659 10.42 -21.28 -11.63
C LYS A 659 9.46 -20.96 -10.48
N ASN A 660 8.59 -21.91 -10.13
CA ASN A 660 7.66 -21.76 -9.00
C ASN A 660 8.43 -21.57 -7.68
N PRO A 661 8.25 -20.44 -6.99
CA PRO A 661 9.07 -20.07 -5.83
C PRO A 661 8.93 -21.03 -4.64
N TYR A 662 7.77 -21.66 -4.45
CA TYR A 662 7.54 -22.61 -3.35
C TYR A 662 8.22 -23.96 -3.61
N GLN A 663 8.26 -24.41 -4.88
CA GLN A 663 8.95 -25.64 -5.26
C GLN A 663 10.47 -25.48 -5.14
N VAL A 664 11.00 -24.32 -5.56
CA VAL A 664 12.42 -23.99 -5.38
C VAL A 664 12.79 -23.95 -3.90
N ALA A 665 11.98 -23.28 -3.07
CA ALA A 665 12.21 -23.21 -1.63
C ALA A 665 12.22 -24.59 -0.94
N GLU A 666 11.26 -25.45 -1.30
CA GLU A 666 11.19 -26.82 -0.79
C GLU A 666 12.39 -27.65 -1.23
N GLN A 667 12.78 -27.56 -2.50
CA GLN A 667 13.93 -28.28 -3.04
C GLN A 667 15.23 -27.86 -2.33
N VAL A 668 15.42 -26.56 -2.08
CA VAL A 668 16.58 -26.03 -1.36
C VAL A 668 16.61 -26.54 0.07
N TRP A 669 15.47 -26.50 0.79
CA TRP A 669 15.39 -27.03 2.16
C TRP A 669 15.69 -28.54 2.19
N ARG A 670 15.06 -29.31 1.30
CA ARG A 670 15.23 -30.77 1.21
C ARG A 670 16.68 -31.16 0.91
N LYS A 671 17.28 -30.59 -0.15
CA LYS A 671 18.65 -30.90 -0.57
C LYS A 671 19.66 -30.54 0.51
N SER A 672 19.49 -29.38 1.14
CA SER A 672 20.39 -28.92 2.20
C SER A 672 20.38 -29.86 3.41
N ASN A 673 19.18 -30.21 3.91
CA ASN A 673 19.07 -31.07 5.08
C ASN A 673 19.47 -32.52 4.79
N GLN A 674 19.18 -33.05 3.59
CA GLN A 674 19.67 -34.38 3.19
C GLN A 674 21.20 -34.44 3.20
N ASN A 675 21.86 -33.46 2.56
CA ASN A 675 23.33 -33.43 2.51
C ASN A 675 23.96 -33.32 3.90
N ILE A 676 23.37 -32.52 4.80
CA ILE A 676 23.86 -32.41 6.18
C ILE A 676 23.70 -33.75 6.91
N LEU A 677 22.52 -34.37 6.85
CA LEU A 677 22.27 -35.67 7.49
C LEU A 677 23.23 -36.75 6.98
N ASP A 678 23.41 -36.83 5.67
CA ASP A 678 24.32 -37.79 5.05
C ASP A 678 25.77 -37.56 5.47
N PHE A 679 26.21 -36.29 5.52
CA PHE A 679 27.55 -35.92 5.97
C PHE A 679 27.77 -36.26 7.45
N LEU A 680 26.85 -35.87 8.33
CA LEU A 680 26.96 -36.11 9.77
C LEU A 680 26.89 -37.59 10.13
N SER A 681 26.18 -38.41 9.35
CA SER A 681 26.11 -39.86 9.58
C SER A 681 27.47 -40.59 9.50
N GLY A 682 28.47 -39.97 8.86
CA GLY A 682 29.84 -40.47 8.78
C GLY A 682 30.79 -39.95 9.86
N LEU A 683 30.31 -39.15 10.81
CA LEU A 683 31.11 -38.55 11.88
C LEU A 683 30.80 -39.17 13.24
N GLU A 684 31.77 -39.09 14.16
CA GLU A 684 31.57 -39.49 15.56
C GLU A 684 30.51 -38.60 16.23
N PRO A 685 29.60 -39.14 17.08
CA PRO A 685 28.53 -38.37 17.71
C PRO A 685 29.02 -37.16 18.53
N GLU A 686 30.19 -37.26 19.14
CA GLU A 686 30.83 -36.19 19.92
C GLU A 686 31.26 -34.98 19.07
N ARG A 687 31.26 -35.12 17.74
CA ARG A 687 31.70 -34.10 16.79
C ARG A 687 30.55 -33.24 16.27
N HIS A 688 29.29 -33.58 16.55
CA HIS A 688 28.17 -32.79 16.08
C HIS A 688 27.03 -32.67 17.11
N HIS A 689 26.32 -31.55 17.06
CA HIS A 689 25.17 -31.29 17.93
C HIS A 689 24.04 -30.70 17.12
N GLN A 690 22.84 -31.29 17.24
CA GLN A 690 21.65 -30.82 16.53
C GLN A 690 20.91 -29.80 17.39
N VAL A 691 20.58 -28.66 16.79
CA VAL A 691 19.82 -27.57 17.41
C VAL A 691 18.55 -27.37 16.61
N HIS A 692 17.41 -27.48 17.27
CA HIS A 692 16.14 -27.04 16.70
C HIS A 692 16.00 -25.55 16.91
N TYR A 693 15.73 -24.82 15.84
CA TYR A 693 15.50 -23.38 15.91
C TYR A 693 14.32 -23.05 16.84
N GLU A 694 13.30 -23.91 16.85
CA GLU A 694 12.13 -23.81 17.71
C GLU A 694 12.52 -23.84 19.20
N ASP A 695 13.37 -24.78 19.61
CA ASP A 695 13.87 -24.86 21.00
C ASP A 695 14.78 -23.67 21.33
N LEU A 696 15.61 -23.24 20.37
CA LEU A 696 16.53 -22.11 20.53
C LEU A 696 15.79 -20.81 20.87
N VAL A 697 14.56 -20.61 20.37
CA VAL A 697 13.78 -19.40 20.65
C VAL A 697 12.84 -19.55 21.85
N THR A 698 12.39 -20.76 22.21
CA THR A 698 11.52 -20.99 23.38
C THR A 698 12.31 -21.08 24.68
N GLU A 699 13.39 -21.85 24.67
CA GLU A 699 14.25 -22.18 25.81
C GLU A 699 15.73 -21.88 25.51
N PRO A 700 16.07 -20.63 25.12
CA PRO A 700 17.43 -20.28 24.68
C PRO A 700 18.51 -20.62 25.71
N GLN A 701 18.22 -20.45 27.00
CA GLN A 701 19.19 -20.78 28.07
C GLN A 701 19.51 -22.27 28.13
N LEU A 702 18.51 -23.14 27.98
CA LEU A 702 18.73 -24.59 28.00
C LEU A 702 19.58 -25.01 26.80
N VAL A 703 19.18 -24.58 25.60
CA VAL A 703 19.87 -24.91 24.34
C VAL A 703 21.31 -24.39 24.33
N LEU A 704 21.52 -23.14 24.75
CA LEU A 704 22.87 -22.55 24.79
C LEU A 704 23.73 -23.19 25.89
N SER A 705 23.17 -23.63 27.01
CA SER A 705 23.91 -24.39 28.03
C SER A 705 24.38 -25.75 27.49
N GLN A 706 23.51 -26.47 26.77
CA GLN A 706 23.86 -27.73 26.11
C GLN A 706 24.91 -27.53 25.01
N LEU A 707 24.84 -26.42 24.27
CA LEU A 707 25.86 -26.07 23.29
C LEU A 707 27.20 -25.73 23.95
N CYS A 708 27.22 -25.01 25.07
CA CYS A 708 28.43 -24.75 25.84
C CYS A 708 29.07 -26.05 26.33
N GLU A 709 28.27 -26.98 26.88
CA GLU A 709 28.71 -28.32 27.27
C GLU A 709 29.29 -29.08 26.07
N PHE A 710 28.58 -29.13 24.95
CA PHE A 710 29.06 -29.76 23.72
C PHE A 710 30.37 -29.13 23.22
N LEU A 711 30.52 -27.81 23.34
CA LEU A 711 31.72 -27.09 22.91
C LEU A 711 32.88 -27.20 23.91
N ASN A 712 32.64 -27.69 25.13
CA ASN A 712 33.57 -27.69 26.27
C ASN A 712 33.99 -26.27 26.70
N ILE A 713 33.01 -25.37 26.79
CA ILE A 713 33.18 -23.98 27.28
C ILE A 713 32.15 -23.70 28.38
N ASP A 714 32.42 -22.71 29.22
CA ASP A 714 31.48 -22.30 30.27
C ASP A 714 30.26 -21.59 29.68
N PHE A 715 29.18 -21.47 30.46
CA PHE A 715 28.01 -20.69 30.04
C PHE A 715 28.17 -19.22 30.45
N GLU A 716 28.04 -18.31 29.49
CA GLU A 716 28.07 -16.86 29.72
C GLU A 716 26.67 -16.24 29.47
N PRO A 717 26.11 -15.45 30.41
CA PRO A 717 24.80 -14.81 30.24
C PRO A 717 24.67 -13.94 28.98
N GLU A 718 25.77 -13.39 28.47
CA GLU A 718 25.88 -12.59 27.26
C GLU A 718 25.38 -13.36 26.02
N LEU A 719 25.43 -14.69 26.03
CA LEU A 719 24.85 -15.55 25.00
C LEU A 719 23.33 -15.30 24.82
N LEU A 720 22.63 -14.90 25.88
CA LEU A 720 21.18 -14.64 25.88
C LEU A 720 20.78 -13.23 25.42
N GLN A 721 21.75 -12.35 25.14
CA GLN A 721 21.53 -10.95 24.80
C GLN A 721 21.93 -10.61 23.35
N PRO A 722 21.42 -11.30 22.31
CA PRO A 722 21.92 -11.19 20.94
C PRO A 722 21.72 -9.80 20.30
N TYR A 723 20.95 -8.90 20.91
CA TYR A 723 20.70 -7.54 20.40
C TYR A 723 21.52 -6.46 21.12
N GLN A 724 22.44 -6.86 22.00
CA GLN A 724 23.27 -5.94 22.79
C GLN A 724 24.77 -6.11 22.45
N GLY A 725 25.47 -4.98 22.38
CA GLY A 725 26.91 -4.91 22.10
C GLY A 725 27.24 -4.98 20.61
N ASP A 726 28.52 -4.76 20.27
CA ASP A 726 29.01 -4.98 18.92
C ASP A 726 29.20 -6.48 18.68
N ARG A 727 28.38 -7.03 17.79
CA ARG A 727 28.39 -8.45 17.42
C ARG A 727 28.52 -8.62 15.92
N MET A 728 29.15 -7.67 15.22
CA MET A 728 29.30 -7.69 13.75
C MET A 728 27.95 -7.90 13.04
N THR A 729 26.88 -7.26 13.52
CA THR A 729 25.51 -7.35 12.97
C THR A 729 25.23 -6.32 11.89
N GLU A 730 26.06 -5.27 11.80
CA GLU A 730 25.98 -4.22 10.80
C GLU A 730 26.81 -4.57 9.55
N GLY A 731 26.30 -4.20 8.37
CA GLY A 731 27.01 -4.37 7.10
C GLY A 731 28.27 -3.50 6.98
N VAL A 732 29.13 -3.79 6.01
CA VAL A 732 30.27 -2.89 5.70
C VAL A 732 29.77 -1.62 5.01
N HIS A 733 28.68 -1.73 4.25
CA HIS A 733 28.02 -0.63 3.56
C HIS A 733 26.57 -0.47 4.05
N GLN A 734 26.00 0.73 3.90
CA GLN A 734 24.61 1.03 4.32
C GLN A 734 23.54 0.21 3.56
N THR A 735 23.92 -0.48 2.48
CA THR A 735 23.05 -1.28 1.60
C THR A 735 23.30 -2.80 1.69
N SER A 736 24.19 -3.26 2.58
CA SER A 736 24.53 -4.68 2.73
C SER A 736 23.32 -5.52 3.18
N LEU A 737 23.05 -6.63 2.50
CA LEU A 737 21.95 -7.57 2.82
C LEU A 737 22.51 -8.93 3.24
N SER A 738 22.10 -9.44 4.41
CA SER A 738 22.35 -10.84 4.80
C SER A 738 21.34 -11.77 4.13
N ILE A 739 21.81 -12.88 3.53
CA ILE A 739 20.96 -13.98 2.99
C ILE A 739 19.98 -14.51 4.07
N SER A 740 20.40 -14.46 5.33
CA SER A 740 19.83 -15.24 6.41
C SER A 740 18.73 -14.50 7.18
N ASP A 741 18.93 -13.22 7.55
CA ASP A 741 17.88 -12.39 8.19
C ASP A 741 18.09 -10.88 7.99
N PRO A 742 17.35 -10.21 7.09
CA PRO A 742 17.49 -8.77 6.82
C PRO A 742 16.75 -7.88 7.82
N ASN A 743 15.91 -8.44 8.70
CA ASN A 743 15.18 -7.67 9.71
C ASN A 743 15.82 -7.78 11.09
N PHE A 744 17.01 -8.39 11.22
CA PHE A 744 17.65 -8.66 12.51
C PHE A 744 17.77 -7.39 13.39
N LEU A 745 18.13 -6.26 12.80
CA LEU A 745 18.27 -4.96 13.49
C LEU A 745 16.94 -4.30 13.91
N LYS A 746 15.78 -4.86 13.52
CA LYS A 746 14.45 -4.37 13.91
C LYS A 746 13.91 -5.03 15.18
N HIS A 747 14.65 -5.99 15.74
CA HIS A 747 14.29 -6.73 16.94
C HIS A 747 15.17 -6.30 18.12
N ASN A 748 14.59 -6.29 19.32
CA ASN A 748 15.29 -6.00 20.58
C ASN A 748 15.24 -7.17 21.58
N THR A 749 14.46 -8.22 21.29
CA THR A 749 14.26 -9.39 22.16
C THR A 749 14.05 -10.65 21.31
N ILE A 750 14.37 -11.84 21.86
CA ILE A 750 14.18 -13.13 21.19
C ILE A 750 12.69 -13.45 21.14
N ASP A 751 12.13 -13.55 19.94
CA ASP A 751 10.70 -13.81 19.75
C ASP A 751 10.38 -15.32 19.85
N LYS A 752 9.92 -15.74 21.03
CA LYS A 752 9.50 -17.12 21.30
C LYS A 752 8.38 -17.61 20.38
N ASN A 753 7.56 -16.69 19.85
CA ASN A 753 6.44 -17.05 18.99
C ASN A 753 6.88 -17.57 17.61
N LEU A 754 8.16 -17.43 17.26
CA LEU A 754 8.71 -17.98 16.02
C LEU A 754 8.83 -19.51 16.03
N ALA A 755 8.80 -20.16 17.21
CA ALA A 755 8.84 -21.61 17.33
C ALA A 755 7.57 -22.28 16.78
N ASP A 756 6.41 -21.73 17.11
CA ASP A 756 5.13 -22.29 16.68
C ASP A 756 4.64 -21.76 15.34
N LYS A 757 5.41 -20.86 14.71
CA LYS A 757 5.02 -20.22 13.45
C LYS A 757 4.70 -21.25 12.36
N TRP A 758 5.41 -22.38 12.32
CA TRP A 758 5.15 -23.43 11.34
C TRP A 758 3.77 -24.08 11.46
N LYS A 759 3.18 -24.12 12.66
CA LYS A 759 1.85 -24.69 12.91
C LYS A 759 0.74 -23.89 12.20
N THR A 760 0.99 -22.60 11.97
CA THR A 760 0.06 -21.68 11.28
C THR A 760 0.31 -21.53 9.78
N ILE A 761 1.43 -22.06 9.26
CA ILE A 761 1.81 -21.87 7.87
C ILE A 761 1.11 -22.89 6.97
N GLN A 762 0.68 -22.42 5.80
CA GLN A 762 -0.07 -23.21 4.83
C GLN A 762 0.64 -23.13 3.49
N LEU A 763 1.17 -24.27 3.03
CA LEU A 763 1.88 -24.33 1.75
C LEU A 763 0.89 -24.61 0.60
N PRO A 764 1.13 -24.05 -0.60
CA PRO A 764 0.22 -24.17 -1.74
C PRO A 764 0.12 -25.59 -2.32
N HIS A 765 1.04 -26.47 -1.94
CA HIS A 765 1.08 -27.89 -2.27
C HIS A 765 1.59 -28.69 -1.06
N LYS A 766 1.24 -30.00 -1.00
CA LYS A 766 1.81 -30.90 0.00
C LYS A 766 3.30 -31.06 -0.26
N LEU A 767 4.10 -31.08 0.81
CA LEU A 767 5.51 -31.42 0.72
C LEU A 767 5.69 -32.77 -0.01
N ALA A 768 6.67 -32.86 -0.88
CA ALA A 768 7.06 -34.10 -1.53
C ALA A 768 7.41 -35.17 -0.48
N GLY A 769 7.15 -36.45 -0.79
CA GLY A 769 7.35 -37.55 0.16
C GLY A 769 8.77 -37.63 0.72
N GLU A 770 9.77 -37.28 -0.08
CA GLU A 770 11.18 -37.18 0.35
C GLU A 770 11.38 -36.08 1.41
N THR A 771 10.79 -34.91 1.21
CA THR A 771 10.81 -33.81 2.18
C THR A 771 10.13 -34.22 3.48
N GLN A 772 9.04 -34.99 3.41
CA GLN A 772 8.33 -35.49 4.59
C GLN A 772 9.15 -36.51 5.40
N ARG A 773 9.86 -37.39 4.69
CA ARG A 773 10.76 -38.37 5.31
C ARG A 773 11.88 -37.68 6.08
N ILE A 774 12.53 -36.69 5.47
CA ILE A 774 13.60 -35.91 6.10
C ILE A 774 13.06 -35.16 7.33
N ALA A 775 11.89 -34.52 7.22
CA ALA A 775 11.26 -33.84 8.36
C ALA A 775 10.99 -34.80 9.53
N SER A 776 10.50 -36.00 9.24
CA SER A 776 10.24 -37.03 10.26
C SER A 776 11.53 -37.54 10.91
N GLN A 777 12.59 -37.74 10.12
CA GLN A 777 13.92 -38.11 10.63
C GLN A 777 14.49 -37.03 11.56
N LEU A 778 14.16 -35.77 11.29
CA LEU A 778 14.54 -34.61 12.09
C LEU A 778 13.56 -34.36 13.24
N ASN A 779 12.72 -35.32 13.63
CA ASN A 779 11.72 -35.20 14.70
C ASN A 779 10.72 -34.04 14.52
N TYR A 780 10.55 -33.52 13.30
CA TYR A 780 9.48 -32.57 13.03
C TYR A 780 8.18 -33.30 12.77
N GLN A 781 7.20 -32.98 13.62
CA GLN A 781 5.82 -33.30 13.32
C GLN A 781 5.37 -32.45 12.15
N LEU A 782 4.93 -33.10 11.08
CA LEU A 782 4.25 -32.40 10.00
C LEU A 782 2.77 -32.29 10.33
N PRO A 783 2.09 -31.19 9.93
CA PRO A 783 0.64 -31.07 10.06
C PRO A 783 -0.03 -32.34 9.51
N ASN A 784 -0.73 -33.06 10.40
CA ASN A 784 -1.05 -34.50 10.33
C ASN A 784 -1.26 -35.13 8.94
N SER A 785 -0.45 -36.18 8.67
CA SER A 785 -0.81 -37.32 7.80
C SER A 785 -1.71 -38.36 8.51
N GLN A 786 -2.20 -38.08 9.73
CA GLN A 786 -2.97 -39.03 10.57
C GLN A 786 -4.23 -38.46 11.28
N GLN A 787 -4.90 -37.44 10.74
CA GLN A 787 -6.27 -37.08 11.18
C GLN A 787 -7.37 -37.87 10.43
N GLN A 788 -7.22 -39.20 10.45
CA GLN A 788 -8.28 -40.19 10.20
C GLN A 788 -8.10 -41.37 11.16
N GLN A 789 -8.08 -41.13 12.47
CA GLN A 789 -8.39 -42.18 13.45
C GLN A 789 -9.40 -41.65 14.45
N LYS A 790 -10.63 -42.11 14.22
CA LYS A 790 -11.73 -42.15 15.15
C LYS A 790 -11.28 -42.84 16.45
N THR A 791 -11.59 -42.23 17.59
CA THR A 791 -11.87 -42.99 18.82
C THR A 791 -13.32 -42.72 19.20
N PRO A 792 -14.07 -43.76 19.58
CA PRO A 792 -15.49 -43.86 19.33
C PRO A 792 -16.30 -43.16 20.41
N ILE A 793 -17.07 -42.16 20.02
CA ILE A 793 -18.34 -41.89 20.70
C ILE A 793 -19.26 -43.03 20.27
N ALA A 794 -19.85 -43.73 21.24
CA ALA A 794 -20.77 -44.83 20.99
C ALA A 794 -21.80 -44.41 19.92
N PRO A 795 -22.07 -45.26 18.91
CA PRO A 795 -22.99 -44.89 17.85
C PRO A 795 -24.40 -44.89 18.42
N THR A 796 -24.88 -43.71 18.81
CA THR A 796 -26.30 -43.40 18.62
C THR A 796 -26.57 -43.65 17.13
N PRO A 797 -27.59 -44.42 16.76
CA PRO A 797 -27.79 -44.88 15.40
C PRO A 797 -27.87 -43.65 14.48
N ILE A 798 -26.85 -43.49 13.63
CA ILE A 798 -26.78 -42.40 12.68
C ILE A 798 -27.78 -42.76 11.57
N ILE A 799 -29.00 -42.25 11.72
CA ILE A 799 -29.83 -41.89 10.58
C ILE A 799 -28.93 -40.99 9.74
N GLU A 800 -28.67 -41.35 8.46
CA GLU A 800 -27.90 -40.49 7.57
C GLU A 800 -28.46 -39.06 7.70
N PRO A 801 -27.66 -38.09 8.22
CA PRO A 801 -28.17 -36.76 8.46
C PRO A 801 -28.64 -36.21 7.11
N PRO A 802 -29.83 -35.60 7.06
CA PRO A 802 -30.40 -35.12 5.81
C PRO A 802 -29.41 -34.18 5.12
N PRO A 803 -29.34 -34.21 3.77
CA PRO A 803 -28.52 -33.27 3.03
C PRO A 803 -28.94 -31.84 3.36
N MET A 804 -28.02 -30.89 3.17
CA MET A 804 -28.33 -29.47 3.35
C MET A 804 -29.53 -29.08 2.48
N GLU A 805 -30.55 -28.48 3.07
CA GLU A 805 -31.65 -27.85 2.36
C GLU A 805 -31.43 -26.35 2.25
N GLU A 806 -31.69 -25.78 1.08
CA GLU A 806 -31.65 -24.34 0.83
C GLU A 806 -33.08 -23.80 0.71
N LYS A 807 -33.40 -22.80 1.53
CA LYS A 807 -34.66 -22.05 1.45
C LYS A 807 -34.35 -20.57 1.22
N PHE A 808 -35.10 -19.92 0.34
CA PHE A 808 -34.96 -18.49 0.10
C PHE A 808 -36.04 -17.72 0.85
N LEU A 809 -35.62 -16.67 1.53
CA LEU A 809 -36.46 -15.79 2.30
C LEU A 809 -36.45 -14.39 1.69
N GLU A 810 -37.62 -13.87 1.35
CA GLU A 810 -37.73 -12.49 0.90
C GLU A 810 -37.62 -11.50 2.07
N PHE A 811 -36.73 -10.53 1.91
CA PHE A 811 -36.54 -9.40 2.82
C PHE A 811 -36.26 -8.13 2.01
N ARG A 812 -37.19 -7.17 2.08
CA ARG A 812 -37.10 -5.87 1.38
C ARG A 812 -36.80 -6.02 -0.11
N GLY A 813 -37.49 -6.93 -0.79
CA GLY A 813 -37.31 -7.19 -2.22
C GLY A 813 -36.04 -7.94 -2.59
N ASN A 814 -35.25 -8.41 -1.62
CA ASN A 814 -34.04 -9.22 -1.81
C ASN A 814 -34.22 -10.60 -1.18
N GLN A 815 -33.64 -11.64 -1.77
CA GLN A 815 -33.68 -13.02 -1.30
C GLN A 815 -32.49 -13.34 -0.39
N THR A 816 -32.77 -13.91 0.78
CA THR A 816 -31.79 -14.46 1.72
C THR A 816 -31.83 -15.97 1.66
N CYS A 817 -30.73 -16.61 1.29
CA CYS A 817 -30.60 -18.07 1.32
C CYS A 817 -30.35 -18.56 2.75
N LEU A 818 -31.11 -19.56 3.19
CA LEU A 818 -30.98 -20.24 4.46
C LEU A 818 -30.51 -21.67 4.20
N CYS A 819 -29.30 -21.99 4.66
CA CYS A 819 -28.82 -23.36 4.71
C CYS A 819 -29.37 -24.01 5.98
N SER A 820 -30.03 -25.16 5.86
CA SER A 820 -30.57 -25.86 7.01
C SER A 820 -30.28 -27.36 6.98
N TRP A 821 -30.14 -27.93 8.18
CA TRP A 821 -29.90 -29.35 8.40
C TRP A 821 -30.77 -29.83 9.56
N GLY A 822 -31.47 -30.96 9.37
CA GLY A 822 -32.40 -31.50 10.37
C GLY A 822 -33.83 -30.99 10.20
N SER A 823 -34.72 -31.38 11.11
CA SER A 823 -36.16 -31.12 11.01
C SER A 823 -36.57 -29.84 11.74
N PRO A 824 -37.48 -29.00 11.19
CA PRO A 824 -38.04 -27.82 11.87
C PRO A 824 -38.71 -28.08 13.23
N GLU A 825 -39.04 -29.33 13.55
CA GLU A 825 -39.64 -29.75 14.83
C GLU A 825 -38.60 -29.87 15.96
N HIS A 826 -37.32 -29.84 15.64
CA HIS A 826 -36.23 -29.99 16.61
C HIS A 826 -35.78 -28.65 17.24
N PRO A 827 -35.09 -28.68 18.40
CA PRO A 827 -34.47 -27.50 18.99
C PRO A 827 -33.52 -26.80 18.03
N ILE A 828 -33.61 -25.47 17.97
CA ILE A 828 -32.96 -24.67 16.94
C ILE A 828 -31.55 -24.26 17.37
N VAL A 829 -30.59 -24.43 16.46
CA VAL A 829 -29.26 -23.83 16.52
C VAL A 829 -29.11 -22.88 15.35
N LEU A 830 -29.12 -21.58 15.60
CA LEU A 830 -28.87 -20.55 14.60
C LEU A 830 -27.38 -20.23 14.57
N CYS A 831 -26.73 -20.51 13.45
CA CYS A 831 -25.30 -20.29 13.24
C CYS A 831 -25.06 -19.07 12.36
N ILE A 832 -24.46 -18.01 12.91
CA ILE A 832 -24.11 -16.78 12.18
C ILE A 832 -22.63 -16.82 11.80
N HIS A 833 -22.36 -16.78 10.50
CA HIS A 833 -21.01 -16.84 9.95
C HIS A 833 -20.28 -15.48 9.96
N GLY A 834 -18.97 -15.50 9.74
CA GLY A 834 -18.15 -14.30 9.59
C GLY A 834 -18.22 -13.68 8.19
N LEU A 835 -17.59 -12.51 8.01
CA LEU A 835 -17.70 -11.63 6.84
C LEU A 835 -17.14 -12.15 5.50
N LEU A 836 -16.54 -13.33 5.48
CA LEU A 836 -16.01 -13.96 4.25
C LEU A 836 -16.49 -15.40 4.13
N GLU A 837 -17.43 -15.78 4.99
CA GLU A 837 -18.01 -17.11 5.11
C GLU A 837 -19.46 -17.07 4.62
N GLN A 838 -20.10 -18.24 4.60
CA GLN A 838 -21.47 -18.43 4.14
C GLN A 838 -22.10 -19.56 4.97
N GLY A 839 -23.41 -19.77 4.90
CA GLY A 839 -24.14 -20.77 5.67
C GLY A 839 -23.53 -22.18 5.56
N LEU A 840 -23.12 -22.59 4.35
CA LEU A 840 -22.47 -23.90 4.11
C LEU A 840 -21.15 -24.09 4.89
N ALA A 841 -20.46 -23.02 5.31
CA ALA A 841 -19.23 -23.12 6.09
C ALA A 841 -19.45 -23.85 7.43
N TRP A 842 -20.67 -23.81 7.96
CA TRP A 842 -21.05 -24.51 9.19
C TRP A 842 -21.34 -26.01 9.02
N GLN A 843 -21.26 -26.57 7.81
CA GLN A 843 -21.66 -27.97 7.55
C GLN A 843 -20.99 -28.99 8.49
N GLU A 844 -19.69 -28.82 8.76
CA GLU A 844 -18.92 -29.73 9.63
C GLU A 844 -19.39 -29.69 11.10
N VAL A 845 -20.07 -28.62 11.52
CA VAL A 845 -20.74 -28.48 12.83
C VAL A 845 -22.22 -28.89 12.73
N ALA A 846 -22.87 -28.55 11.62
CA ALA A 846 -24.31 -28.73 11.44
C ALA A 846 -24.70 -30.21 11.28
N LEU A 847 -23.94 -31.00 10.51
CA LEU A 847 -24.26 -32.40 10.27
C LEU A 847 -24.24 -33.23 11.58
N PRO A 848 -23.21 -33.13 12.45
CA PRO A 848 -23.24 -33.81 13.75
C PRO A 848 -24.37 -33.35 14.67
N LEU A 849 -24.71 -32.05 14.71
CA LEU A 849 -25.81 -31.54 15.53
C LEU A 849 -27.17 -32.00 15.02
N ALA A 850 -27.40 -31.99 13.71
CA ALA A 850 -28.61 -32.50 13.08
C ALA A 850 -28.81 -34.00 13.37
N ALA A 851 -27.73 -34.78 13.33
CA ALA A 851 -27.74 -36.19 13.72
C ALA A 851 -28.07 -36.41 15.22
N GLN A 852 -27.88 -35.38 16.07
CA GLN A 852 -28.24 -35.40 17.49
C GLN A 852 -29.62 -34.77 17.77
N GLY A 853 -30.43 -34.55 16.73
CA GLY A 853 -31.80 -34.06 16.87
C GLY A 853 -31.90 -32.56 17.10
N TYR A 854 -30.97 -31.77 16.53
CA TYR A 854 -31.12 -30.31 16.43
C TYR A 854 -31.54 -29.92 15.01
N TRP A 855 -32.20 -28.77 14.90
CA TRP A 855 -32.38 -28.09 13.63
C TRP A 855 -31.33 -26.99 13.52
N VAL A 856 -30.35 -27.18 12.66
CA VAL A 856 -29.29 -26.20 12.46
C VAL A 856 -29.66 -25.33 11.27
N VAL A 857 -29.70 -24.02 11.49
CA VAL A 857 -30.00 -23.03 10.45
C VAL A 857 -28.81 -22.07 10.38
N ALA A 858 -28.29 -21.86 9.17
CA ALA A 858 -27.21 -20.91 8.91
C ALA A 858 -27.59 -20.07 7.69
N PRO A 859 -27.94 -18.79 7.87
CA PRO A 859 -28.21 -17.91 6.73
C PRO A 859 -26.92 -17.61 5.97
N ASP A 860 -27.00 -17.51 4.65
CA ASP A 860 -26.07 -16.70 3.88
C ASP A 860 -26.44 -15.24 4.09
N LEU A 861 -25.59 -14.44 4.73
CA LEU A 861 -25.84 -12.99 4.82
C LEU A 861 -25.77 -12.35 3.43
N PHE A 862 -26.42 -11.19 3.26
CA PHE A 862 -26.42 -10.52 1.95
C PHE A 862 -25.00 -10.32 1.39
N GLY A 863 -24.86 -10.48 0.07
CA GLY A 863 -23.56 -10.44 -0.60
C GLY A 863 -22.69 -11.66 -0.37
N HIS A 864 -23.18 -12.72 0.28
CA HIS A 864 -22.50 -14.00 0.44
C HIS A 864 -23.32 -15.17 -0.10
N GLY A 865 -22.61 -16.24 -0.48
CA GLY A 865 -23.19 -17.51 -0.88
C GLY A 865 -24.19 -17.37 -2.01
N ARG A 866 -25.45 -17.73 -1.74
CA ARG A 866 -26.56 -17.64 -2.70
C ARG A 866 -27.59 -16.57 -2.32
N SER A 867 -27.33 -15.76 -1.29
CA SER A 867 -28.18 -14.61 -0.99
C SER A 867 -27.96 -13.50 -2.01
N ASP A 868 -28.99 -12.68 -2.21
CA ASP A 868 -28.92 -11.56 -3.13
C ASP A 868 -27.83 -10.57 -2.72
N HIS A 869 -27.34 -9.90 -3.75
CA HIS A 869 -26.35 -8.85 -3.66
C HIS A 869 -27.08 -7.51 -3.55
N LEU A 870 -26.71 -6.70 -2.58
CA LEU A 870 -27.27 -5.37 -2.40
C LEU A 870 -26.54 -4.35 -3.28
N GLU A 871 -27.27 -3.37 -3.80
CA GLU A 871 -26.68 -2.26 -4.55
C GLU A 871 -25.62 -1.51 -3.72
N MET A 872 -24.47 -1.23 -4.34
CA MET A 872 -23.24 -0.87 -3.64
C MET A 872 -23.32 0.47 -2.91
N VAL A 873 -22.66 0.50 -1.72
CA VAL A 873 -22.22 1.64 -0.87
C VAL A 873 -22.89 1.74 0.50
N THR A 874 -24.22 1.81 0.60
CA THR A 874 -24.92 2.11 1.87
C THR A 874 -25.56 0.91 2.55
N SER A 875 -25.70 -0.19 1.81
CA SER A 875 -26.52 -1.33 2.18
C SER A 875 -25.81 -2.34 3.10
N TYR A 876 -24.49 -2.48 3.01
CA TYR A 876 -23.70 -3.41 3.83
C TYR A 876 -23.21 -2.77 5.14
N ASN A 877 -24.13 -2.47 6.06
CA ASN A 877 -23.80 -1.99 7.40
C ASN A 877 -24.28 -2.98 8.49
N SER A 878 -23.80 -2.81 9.73
CA SER A 878 -24.13 -3.73 10.84
C SER A 878 -25.64 -3.81 11.12
N LEU A 879 -26.38 -2.71 11.00
CA LEU A 879 -27.84 -2.70 11.18
C LEU A 879 -28.56 -3.49 10.08
N THR A 880 -28.07 -3.48 8.83
CA THR A 880 -28.63 -4.31 7.76
C THR A 880 -28.52 -5.79 8.10
N PHE A 881 -27.35 -6.25 8.55
CA PHE A 881 -27.18 -7.66 8.93
C PHE A 881 -27.94 -8.02 10.20
N LEU A 882 -28.02 -7.12 11.18
CA LEU A 882 -28.87 -7.32 12.36
C LEU A 882 -30.34 -7.43 11.97
N ALA A 883 -30.84 -6.59 11.07
CA ALA A 883 -32.21 -6.65 10.57
C ALA A 883 -32.47 -7.93 9.75
N GLN A 884 -31.50 -8.39 8.98
CA GLN A 884 -31.57 -9.66 8.25
C GLN A 884 -31.63 -10.84 9.23
N ILE A 885 -30.79 -10.87 10.26
CA ILE A 885 -30.80 -11.92 11.27
C ILE A 885 -32.10 -11.89 12.09
N ASP A 886 -32.57 -10.71 12.52
CA ASP A 886 -33.85 -10.56 13.23
C ASP A 886 -35.01 -11.04 12.36
N ARG A 887 -34.98 -10.78 11.05
CA ARG A 887 -35.96 -11.33 10.09
C ARG A 887 -35.90 -12.86 10.01
N VAL A 888 -34.70 -13.45 9.98
CA VAL A 888 -34.55 -14.92 10.00
C VAL A 888 -35.13 -15.49 11.29
N ILE A 889 -34.85 -14.89 12.45
CA ILE A 889 -35.41 -15.31 13.75
C ILE A 889 -36.94 -15.26 13.75
N GLN A 890 -37.55 -14.26 13.11
CA GLN A 890 -39.01 -14.15 12.99
C GLN A 890 -39.65 -15.24 12.12
N GLU A 891 -38.89 -15.86 11.22
CA GLU A 891 -39.35 -16.94 10.34
C GLU A 891 -39.15 -18.33 10.94
N LEU A 892 -38.35 -18.40 11.99
CA LEU A 892 -38.20 -19.60 12.78
C LEU A 892 -39.41 -19.75 13.73
N PRO A 893 -39.78 -20.98 14.09
CA PRO A 893 -40.80 -21.25 15.11
C PRO A 893 -40.54 -20.45 16.38
N ASP A 894 -41.61 -20.00 17.02
CA ASP A 894 -41.55 -19.20 18.25
C ASP A 894 -41.11 -20.05 19.46
N GLN A 895 -39.81 -20.36 19.52
CA GLN A 895 -39.16 -21.07 20.60
C GLN A 895 -37.76 -20.48 20.88
N PRO A 896 -37.26 -20.51 22.12
CA PRO A 896 -35.90 -20.07 22.44
C PRO A 896 -34.86 -20.92 21.69
N LEU A 897 -33.93 -20.26 20.99
CA LEU A 897 -32.91 -20.91 20.16
C LEU A 897 -31.51 -20.80 20.77
N LEU A 898 -30.60 -21.72 20.42
CA LEU A 898 -29.16 -21.53 20.66
C LEU A 898 -28.58 -20.67 19.54
N LEU A 899 -27.91 -19.58 19.90
CA LEU A 899 -27.30 -18.67 18.94
C LEU A 899 -25.78 -18.83 18.97
N VAL A 900 -25.21 -19.27 17.86
CA VAL A 900 -23.77 -19.48 17.69
C VAL A 900 -23.24 -18.49 16.67
N GLY A 901 -22.30 -17.64 17.06
CA GLY A 901 -21.66 -16.71 16.14
C GLY A 901 -20.16 -16.96 16.04
N HIS A 902 -19.59 -16.82 14.84
CA HIS A 902 -18.14 -16.92 14.59
C HIS A 902 -17.56 -15.58 14.12
N SER A 903 -16.43 -15.14 14.68
CA SER A 903 -15.73 -13.93 14.24
C SER A 903 -16.66 -12.70 14.28
N MET A 904 -16.81 -11.96 13.17
CA MET A 904 -17.79 -10.87 13.07
C MET A 904 -19.24 -11.33 13.31
N GLY A 905 -19.57 -12.57 12.96
CA GLY A 905 -20.87 -13.18 13.28
C GLY A 905 -21.09 -13.33 14.78
N ALA A 906 -20.02 -13.50 15.58
CA ALA A 906 -20.09 -13.44 17.04
C ALA A 906 -20.47 -12.04 17.54
N MET A 907 -20.00 -10.98 16.88
CA MET A 907 -20.37 -9.62 17.25
C MET A 907 -21.85 -9.33 16.98
N LEU A 908 -22.36 -9.77 15.82
CA LEU A 908 -23.77 -9.67 15.45
C LEU A 908 -24.65 -10.51 16.38
N ALA A 909 -24.22 -11.73 16.71
CA ALA A 909 -24.93 -12.62 17.63
C ALA A 909 -25.06 -12.00 19.03
N ALA A 910 -23.99 -11.40 19.55
CA ALA A 910 -24.02 -10.69 20.82
C ALA A 910 -25.01 -9.51 20.79
N ALA A 911 -25.01 -8.70 19.73
CA ALA A 911 -25.93 -7.58 19.59
C ALA A 911 -27.41 -8.03 19.48
N ILE A 912 -27.69 -9.11 18.73
CA ILE A 912 -29.04 -9.70 18.67
C ILE A 912 -29.47 -10.19 20.04
N ALA A 913 -28.60 -10.90 20.76
CA ALA A 913 -28.91 -11.41 22.09
C ALA A 913 -29.15 -10.30 23.12
N SER A 914 -28.51 -9.13 22.97
CA SER A 914 -28.80 -7.95 23.79
C SER A 914 -30.16 -7.32 23.48
N VAL A 915 -30.63 -7.40 22.23
CA VAL A 915 -31.87 -6.74 21.76
C VAL A 915 -33.10 -7.66 21.81
N ARG A 916 -32.89 -8.99 21.76
CA ARG A 916 -33.91 -10.05 21.78
C ARG A 916 -33.56 -11.16 22.79
N PRO A 917 -33.22 -10.84 24.06
CA PRO A 917 -32.78 -11.85 25.03
C PRO A 917 -33.83 -12.96 25.25
N GLU A 918 -35.12 -12.65 25.11
CA GLU A 918 -36.22 -13.61 25.25
C GLU A 918 -36.27 -14.69 24.17
N LYS A 919 -35.65 -14.45 23.01
CA LYS A 919 -35.57 -15.41 21.90
C LYS A 919 -34.34 -16.31 22.00
N ILE A 920 -33.35 -15.96 22.83
CA ILE A 920 -32.07 -16.65 22.88
C ILE A 920 -31.96 -17.45 24.18
N LYS A 921 -31.94 -18.78 24.05
CA LYS A 921 -31.74 -19.69 25.18
C LYS A 921 -30.31 -19.60 25.71
N GLU A 922 -29.34 -19.63 24.80
CA GLU A 922 -27.92 -19.60 25.11
C GLU A 922 -27.15 -18.99 23.95
N LEU A 923 -26.10 -18.24 24.28
CA LEU A 923 -25.23 -17.56 23.34
C LEU A 923 -23.83 -18.19 23.35
N ILE A 924 -23.35 -18.60 22.19
CA ILE A 924 -21.99 -19.12 22.00
C ILE A 924 -21.25 -18.20 21.03
N LEU A 925 -20.20 -17.56 21.52
CA LEU A 925 -19.40 -16.60 20.77
C LEU A 925 -18.03 -17.18 20.50
N VAL A 926 -17.83 -17.64 19.27
CA VAL A 926 -16.58 -18.24 18.79
C VAL A 926 -15.71 -17.15 18.20
N GLU A 927 -14.51 -16.97 18.75
CA GLU A 927 -13.53 -15.99 18.27
C GLU A 927 -14.11 -14.56 18.24
N LEU A 928 -14.81 -14.14 19.30
CA LEU A 928 -15.39 -12.80 19.40
C LEU A 928 -14.29 -11.74 19.25
N PRO A 929 -14.28 -10.88 18.20
CA PRO A 929 -13.43 -9.71 18.14
C PRO A 929 -14.05 -8.53 18.90
N LEU A 930 -13.20 -7.61 19.37
CA LEU A 930 -13.67 -6.27 19.80
C LEU A 930 -13.52 -5.25 18.67
N PRO A 931 -14.38 -4.21 18.62
CA PRO A 931 -14.14 -3.05 17.78
C PRO A 931 -12.77 -2.39 18.09
N ALA A 932 -12.21 -1.69 17.12
CA ALA A 932 -10.95 -0.96 17.29
C ALA A 932 -11.08 0.15 18.36
N GLU A 933 -10.02 0.40 19.15
CA GLU A 933 -9.99 1.50 20.13
C GLU A 933 -9.94 2.87 19.44
N GLU A 934 -10.78 3.82 19.89
CA GLU A 934 -10.79 5.20 19.37
C GLU A 934 -9.58 6.05 19.80
N SER A 935 -8.62 5.48 20.56
CA SER A 935 -7.45 6.19 21.05
C SER A 935 -6.16 5.82 20.30
N LYS A 936 -5.95 6.46 19.14
CA LYS A 936 -4.68 6.98 18.59
C LYS A 936 -4.85 7.28 17.10
N LYS A 937 -5.00 8.57 16.76
CA LYS A 937 -4.60 9.21 15.50
C LYS A 937 -4.58 8.32 14.23
N GLU A 938 -5.69 7.68 13.89
CA GLU A 938 -5.98 7.37 12.49
C GLU A 938 -6.91 8.48 11.99
N PRO A 939 -6.52 9.30 11.00
CA PRO A 939 -7.39 10.32 10.46
C PRO A 939 -8.66 9.65 9.91
N VAL A 940 -9.84 10.19 10.24
CA VAL A 940 -11.14 9.79 9.65
C VAL A 940 -11.06 9.72 8.12
N VAL A 941 -10.19 10.55 7.53
CA VAL A 941 -9.89 10.54 6.10
C VAL A 941 -9.28 9.22 5.62
N ASN A 942 -8.42 8.52 6.35
CA ASN A 942 -7.89 7.21 5.91
C ASN A 942 -8.97 6.11 5.88
N GLN A 943 -9.92 6.15 6.81
CA GLN A 943 -11.06 5.22 6.83
C GLN A 943 -12.08 5.55 5.73
N LEU A 944 -12.35 6.84 5.49
CA LEU A 944 -13.20 7.30 4.39
C LEU A 944 -12.57 7.06 3.02
N THR A 945 -11.27 7.32 2.84
CA THR A 945 -10.52 6.99 1.64
C THR A 945 -10.55 5.51 1.38
N THR A 946 -10.28 4.67 2.39
CA THR A 946 -10.36 3.21 2.22
C THR A 946 -11.75 2.81 1.75
N CYS A 947 -12.83 3.33 2.37
CA CYS A 947 -14.20 3.10 1.89
C CYS A 947 -14.44 3.63 0.47
N LEU A 948 -14.05 4.86 0.13
CA LEU A 948 -14.30 5.47 -1.18
C LEU A 948 -13.45 4.84 -2.30
N ASP A 949 -12.19 4.47 -2.04
CA ASP A 949 -11.32 3.70 -2.95
C ASP A 949 -11.95 2.34 -3.27
N TYR A 950 -12.57 1.69 -2.28
CA TYR A 950 -13.28 0.43 -2.48
C TYR A 950 -14.62 0.57 -3.20
N LEU A 951 -15.28 1.73 -3.15
CA LEU A 951 -16.55 1.98 -3.87
C LEU A 951 -16.30 2.44 -5.31
N SER A 952 -15.24 3.21 -5.52
CA SER A 952 -14.84 3.74 -6.84
C SER A 952 -14.06 2.71 -7.68
N SER A 953 -13.41 1.74 -7.05
CA SER A 953 -12.85 0.56 -7.70
C SER A 953 -13.15 -0.68 -6.84
N PRO A 954 -14.37 -1.25 -6.97
CA PRO A 954 -14.75 -2.46 -6.24
C PRO A 954 -13.65 -3.50 -6.41
N PRO A 955 -13.08 -3.99 -5.30
CA PRO A 955 -12.04 -5.00 -5.39
C PRO A 955 -12.61 -6.14 -6.22
N ARG A 956 -11.90 -6.62 -7.24
CA ARG A 956 -12.42 -7.73 -8.04
C ARG A 956 -11.87 -9.03 -7.50
N HIS A 957 -12.68 -10.08 -7.58
CA HIS A 957 -12.18 -11.40 -7.27
C HIS A 957 -11.16 -11.83 -8.32
N PRO A 958 -10.05 -12.45 -7.91
CA PRO A 958 -9.16 -13.06 -8.87
C PRO A 958 -9.93 -14.15 -9.62
N ILE A 959 -9.74 -14.19 -10.94
CA ILE A 959 -10.29 -15.24 -11.80
C ILE A 959 -9.38 -16.47 -11.65
N PHE A 960 -9.97 -17.59 -11.29
CA PHE A 960 -9.33 -18.89 -11.21
C PHE A 960 -9.60 -19.67 -12.49
N PRO A 961 -8.65 -20.47 -12.99
CA PRO A 961 -8.88 -21.29 -14.18
C PRO A 961 -10.02 -22.30 -14.06
N ASP A 962 -10.30 -22.80 -12.84
CA ASP A 962 -11.36 -23.76 -12.57
C ASP A 962 -11.76 -23.77 -11.08
N VAL A 963 -12.91 -24.40 -10.79
CA VAL A 963 -13.40 -24.61 -9.42
C VAL A 963 -12.38 -25.37 -8.56
N ALA A 964 -11.61 -26.29 -9.16
CA ALA A 964 -10.59 -27.04 -8.44
C ALA A 964 -9.44 -26.13 -7.94
N THR A 965 -9.14 -25.05 -8.66
CA THR A 965 -8.15 -24.03 -8.33
C THR A 965 -8.70 -23.07 -7.28
N ALA A 966 -9.97 -22.67 -7.38
CA ALA A 966 -10.65 -21.93 -6.32
C ALA A 966 -10.71 -22.74 -5.00
N ALA A 967 -11.06 -24.02 -5.06
CA ALA A 967 -11.04 -24.94 -3.92
C ALA A 967 -9.64 -25.08 -3.30
N ARG A 968 -8.60 -25.05 -4.13
CA ARG A 968 -7.21 -25.03 -3.67
C ARG A 968 -6.88 -23.74 -2.94
N ARG A 969 -7.42 -22.59 -3.38
CA ARG A 969 -7.27 -21.29 -2.73
C ARG A 969 -7.97 -21.25 -1.37
N LEU A 970 -9.16 -21.85 -1.22
CA LEU A 970 -9.80 -22.01 0.09
C LEU A 970 -8.92 -22.81 1.04
N ARG A 971 -8.36 -23.94 0.58
CA ARG A 971 -7.44 -24.76 1.40
C ARG A 971 -6.09 -24.07 1.69
N GLN A 972 -5.69 -23.08 0.90
CA GLN A 972 -4.51 -22.24 1.18
C GLN A 972 -4.76 -21.16 2.24
N ALA A 973 -6.03 -20.86 2.52
CA ALA A 973 -6.43 -19.98 3.63
C ALA A 973 -6.89 -20.80 4.86
N THR A 974 -7.45 -21.99 4.65
CA THR A 974 -7.97 -22.90 5.69
C THR A 974 -7.67 -24.38 5.32
N PRO A 975 -6.48 -24.94 5.65
CA PRO A 975 -5.97 -26.23 5.17
C PRO A 975 -6.59 -27.40 5.89
N SER A 976 -7.18 -27.16 7.05
CA SER A 976 -8.03 -28.10 7.75
C SER A 976 -9.26 -28.48 6.94
N MET A 977 -9.70 -27.66 5.96
CA MET A 977 -10.79 -28.04 5.06
C MET A 977 -10.42 -29.28 4.25
N SER A 978 -11.28 -30.29 4.32
CA SER A 978 -11.15 -31.50 3.50
C SER A 978 -11.22 -31.16 2.00
N LYS A 979 -10.59 -31.99 1.16
CA LYS A 979 -10.58 -31.78 -0.30
C LYS A 979 -11.98 -31.79 -0.91
N SER A 980 -12.86 -32.68 -0.41
CA SER A 980 -14.26 -32.75 -0.82
C SER A 980 -15.03 -31.51 -0.37
N PHE A 981 -14.94 -31.16 0.92
CA PHE A 981 -15.68 -30.02 1.46
C PHE A 981 -15.27 -28.69 0.82
N SER A 982 -13.97 -28.44 0.68
CA SER A 982 -13.47 -27.23 0.00
C SER A 982 -13.82 -27.19 -1.50
N TYR A 983 -14.00 -28.33 -2.17
CA TYR A 983 -14.49 -28.36 -3.54
C TYR A 983 -15.98 -28.02 -3.59
N THR A 984 -16.81 -28.62 -2.73
CA THR A 984 -18.24 -28.28 -2.60
C THR A 984 -18.43 -26.81 -2.23
N LEU A 985 -17.63 -26.31 -1.29
CA LEU A 985 -17.65 -24.92 -0.85
C LEU A 985 -17.24 -23.98 -1.98
N ALA A 986 -16.16 -24.29 -2.72
CA ALA A 986 -15.76 -23.52 -3.91
C ALA A 986 -16.83 -23.55 -4.99
N GLN A 987 -17.36 -24.72 -5.31
CA GLN A 987 -18.40 -24.88 -6.32
C GLN A 987 -19.64 -24.04 -6.01
N ARG A 988 -20.02 -23.93 -4.74
CA ARG A 988 -21.13 -23.07 -4.29
C ARG A 988 -20.79 -21.58 -4.29
N THR A 989 -19.51 -21.22 -4.07
CA THR A 989 -19.05 -19.83 -3.90
C THR A 989 -18.36 -19.26 -5.12
N THR A 990 -18.41 -19.96 -6.25
CA THR A 990 -17.80 -19.49 -7.48
C THR A 990 -18.79 -19.55 -8.62
N GLU A 991 -18.72 -18.55 -9.48
CA GLU A 991 -19.50 -18.47 -10.71
C GLU A 991 -18.57 -18.50 -11.93
N LEU A 992 -19.11 -18.92 -13.07
CA LEU A 992 -18.38 -18.89 -14.33
C LEU A 992 -18.13 -17.44 -14.75
N TYR A 993 -16.86 -17.11 -14.96
CA TYR A 993 -16.46 -15.77 -15.36
C TYR A 993 -15.29 -15.85 -16.33
N GLN A 994 -15.54 -15.43 -17.59
CA GLN A 994 -14.62 -15.61 -18.72
C GLN A 994 -14.23 -17.10 -18.92
N ASP A 995 -12.94 -17.40 -19.13
CA ASP A 995 -12.41 -18.75 -19.32
C ASP A 995 -12.11 -19.46 -17.97
N GLY A 996 -12.76 -19.04 -16.88
CA GLY A 996 -12.50 -19.53 -15.54
C GLY A 996 -13.68 -19.32 -14.59
N VAL A 997 -13.40 -19.27 -13.29
CA VAL A 997 -14.37 -18.99 -12.23
C VAL A 997 -13.82 -17.95 -11.26
N ASN A 998 -14.65 -17.04 -10.77
CA ASN A 998 -14.28 -16.09 -9.70
C ASN A 998 -15.15 -16.37 -8.46
N TRP A 999 -14.90 -15.68 -7.34
CA TRP A 999 -15.81 -15.81 -6.20
C TRP A 999 -17.13 -15.09 -6.47
N SER A 1000 -18.23 -15.69 -6.03
CA SER A 1000 -19.60 -15.20 -6.22
C SER A 1000 -20.10 -14.32 -5.07
N TRP A 1001 -19.26 -13.94 -4.11
CA TRP A 1001 -19.64 -13.05 -3.00
C TRP A 1001 -19.12 -11.63 -3.23
N ASP A 1002 -19.72 -10.62 -2.62
CA ASP A 1002 -19.34 -9.23 -2.86
C ASP A 1002 -17.98 -8.90 -2.28
N ALA A 1003 -17.04 -8.59 -3.17
CA ALA A 1003 -15.66 -8.35 -2.80
C ALA A 1003 -15.46 -7.15 -1.85
N ILE A 1004 -16.42 -6.22 -1.77
CA ILE A 1004 -16.43 -5.12 -0.79
C ILE A 1004 -16.45 -5.62 0.66
N LEU A 1005 -16.92 -6.84 0.90
CA LEU A 1005 -16.97 -7.45 2.22
C LEU A 1005 -15.55 -7.82 2.73
N ARG A 1006 -14.52 -7.78 1.86
CA ARG A 1006 -13.08 -7.95 2.22
C ARG A 1006 -12.50 -6.81 3.05
N THR A 1007 -13.09 -5.64 2.92
CA THR A 1007 -12.52 -4.36 3.35
C THR A 1007 -12.67 -4.16 4.86
N ARG A 1008 -13.67 -4.83 5.45
CA ARG A 1008 -14.09 -4.74 6.86
C ARG A 1008 -14.46 -3.33 7.35
N SER A 1009 -14.19 -2.27 6.56
CA SER A 1009 -14.39 -0.86 6.87
C SER A 1009 -15.84 -0.40 6.69
N VAL A 1010 -16.54 -0.92 5.68
CA VAL A 1010 -17.97 -0.61 5.41
C VAL A 1010 -18.89 -1.14 6.53
N LEU A 1011 -18.36 -2.06 7.35
CA LEU A 1011 -19.08 -2.75 8.43
C LEU A 1011 -18.61 -2.36 9.81
N SER A 1012 -18.02 -1.17 9.91
CA SER A 1012 -17.56 -0.68 11.19
C SER A 1012 -18.71 -0.69 12.20
N PHE A 1013 -18.55 -1.51 13.25
CA PHE A 1013 -19.39 -1.44 14.44
C PHE A 1013 -19.25 -0.09 15.17
N ASN A 1014 -18.42 0.84 14.66
CA ASN A 1014 -18.42 2.25 15.06
C ASN A 1014 -19.74 2.97 14.75
N ASN A 1015 -20.69 2.34 14.03
CA ASN A 1015 -22.06 2.84 13.90
C ASN A 1015 -22.89 2.70 15.20
N PHE A 1016 -22.42 1.94 16.21
CA PHE A 1016 -22.85 2.19 17.59
C PHE A 1016 -22.20 3.51 18.00
N HIS A 1017 -22.99 4.53 18.33
CA HIS A 1017 -22.60 5.94 18.59
C HIS A 1017 -21.61 6.19 19.76
N GLY A 1018 -20.56 5.37 19.90
CA GLY A 1018 -19.55 5.41 20.96
C GLY A 1018 -18.46 4.33 20.83
N GLY A 1019 -18.29 3.74 19.65
CA GLY A 1019 -17.17 2.85 19.31
C GLY A 1019 -17.01 1.64 20.25
N ARG A 1020 -15.76 1.27 20.52
CA ARG A 1020 -15.42 0.11 21.35
C ARG A 1020 -15.95 0.21 22.79
N ALA A 1021 -15.97 1.41 23.37
CA ALA A 1021 -16.42 1.61 24.75
C ALA A 1021 -17.90 1.26 24.89
N GLN A 1022 -18.74 1.72 23.96
CA GLN A 1022 -20.18 1.44 24.00
C GLN A 1022 -20.49 -0.03 23.69
N TYR A 1023 -19.72 -0.67 22.81
CA TYR A 1023 -19.84 -2.10 22.57
C TYR A 1023 -19.50 -2.94 23.80
N LEU A 1024 -18.46 -2.58 24.55
CA LEU A 1024 -18.12 -3.24 25.82
C LEU A 1024 -19.20 -3.04 26.89
N GLU A 1025 -19.86 -1.88 26.94
CA GLU A 1025 -21.03 -1.67 27.81
C GLU A 1025 -22.23 -2.55 27.40
N MET A 1026 -22.46 -2.73 26.10
CA MET A 1026 -23.48 -3.68 25.62
C MET A 1026 -23.16 -5.13 26.03
N LEU A 1027 -21.90 -5.53 25.95
CA LEU A 1027 -21.48 -6.87 26.41
C LEU A 1027 -21.69 -7.06 27.93
N LYS A 1028 -21.53 -5.99 28.73
CA LYS A 1028 -21.83 -6.02 30.18
C LYS A 1028 -23.30 -6.19 30.49
N SER A 1029 -24.19 -5.73 29.61
CA SER A 1029 -25.64 -5.79 29.82
C SER A 1029 -26.29 -7.08 29.30
N LEU A 1030 -25.51 -8.00 28.70
CA LEU A 1030 -26.01 -9.31 28.26
C LEU A 1030 -26.58 -10.12 29.44
N GLN A 1031 -27.85 -10.52 29.31
CA GLN A 1031 -28.57 -11.28 30.34
C GLN A 1031 -28.68 -12.77 30.02
N VAL A 1032 -28.23 -13.19 28.85
CA VAL A 1032 -28.30 -14.59 28.40
C VAL A 1032 -27.06 -15.39 28.82
N PRO A 1033 -27.21 -16.68 29.18
CA PRO A 1033 -26.08 -17.57 29.41
C PRO A 1033 -25.14 -17.54 28.20
N THR A 1034 -23.87 -17.18 28.44
CA THR A 1034 -22.91 -16.96 27.36
C THR A 1034 -21.64 -17.79 27.54
N THR A 1035 -21.22 -18.45 26.47
CA THR A 1035 -19.93 -19.15 26.39
C THR A 1035 -19.03 -18.49 25.34
N LEU A 1036 -17.86 -18.02 25.78
CA LEU A 1036 -16.80 -17.48 24.93
C LEU A 1036 -15.83 -18.61 24.55
N VAL A 1037 -15.65 -18.83 23.25
CA VAL A 1037 -14.82 -19.90 22.71
C VAL A 1037 -13.66 -19.32 21.92
N TYR A 1038 -12.43 -19.72 22.23
CA TYR A 1038 -11.23 -19.25 21.55
C TYR A 1038 -10.35 -20.40 21.09
N GLY A 1039 -9.62 -20.21 20.00
CA GLY A 1039 -8.60 -21.10 19.50
C GLY A 1039 -7.30 -20.84 20.24
N ASP A 1040 -6.66 -21.90 20.74
CA ASP A 1040 -5.35 -21.82 21.38
C ASP A 1040 -4.25 -21.22 20.47
N ASN A 1041 -4.44 -21.27 19.15
CA ASN A 1041 -3.53 -20.75 18.14
C ASN A 1041 -4.11 -19.55 17.38
N SER A 1042 -5.29 -19.04 17.77
CA SER A 1042 -5.88 -17.87 17.12
C SER A 1042 -5.12 -16.60 17.47
N LYS A 1043 -4.81 -15.80 16.44
CA LYS A 1043 -4.21 -14.46 16.58
C LYS A 1043 -5.23 -13.35 16.31
N LEU A 1044 -6.52 -13.68 16.25
CA LEU A 1044 -7.56 -12.70 15.93
C LEU A 1044 -7.65 -11.61 17.01
N ASN A 1045 -7.58 -12.00 18.28
CA ASN A 1045 -7.72 -11.10 19.41
C ASN A 1045 -6.35 -10.79 20.04
N ARG A 1046 -6.09 -9.52 20.35
CA ARG A 1046 -4.92 -9.14 21.16
C ARG A 1046 -5.16 -9.53 22.62
N LEU A 1047 -4.09 -9.73 23.37
CA LEU A 1047 -4.18 -10.03 24.82
C LEU A 1047 -5.01 -8.99 25.59
N GLU A 1048 -4.86 -7.71 25.24
CA GLU A 1048 -5.64 -6.61 25.81
C GLU A 1048 -7.13 -6.71 25.45
N ASP A 1049 -7.46 -7.15 24.24
CA ASP A 1049 -8.85 -7.34 23.80
C ASP A 1049 -9.52 -8.47 24.60
N LEU A 1050 -8.81 -9.60 24.80
CA LEU A 1050 -9.28 -10.72 25.61
C LEU A 1050 -9.51 -10.31 27.08
N GLN A 1051 -8.64 -9.47 27.64
CA GLN A 1051 -8.79 -8.95 28.99
C GLN A 1051 -10.00 -8.02 29.11
N GLN A 1052 -10.25 -7.16 28.13
CA GLN A 1052 -11.43 -6.29 28.14
C GLN A 1052 -12.74 -7.07 27.96
N GLN A 1053 -12.75 -8.11 27.12
CA GLN A 1053 -13.89 -9.04 27.02
C GLN A 1053 -14.17 -9.73 28.36
N GLN A 1054 -13.11 -10.18 29.04
CA GLN A 1054 -13.21 -10.77 30.38
C GLN A 1054 -13.83 -9.82 31.41
N ILE A 1055 -13.42 -8.55 31.38
CA ILE A 1055 -13.95 -7.53 32.29
C ILE A 1055 -15.42 -7.21 31.96
N ALA A 1056 -15.77 -7.16 30.68
CA ALA A 1056 -17.13 -6.89 30.25
C ALA A 1056 -18.09 -8.06 30.55
N MET A 1057 -17.65 -9.30 30.34
CA MET A 1057 -18.49 -10.50 30.41
C MET A 1057 -18.06 -11.42 31.55
N THR A 1058 -18.10 -10.91 32.78
CA THR A 1058 -17.62 -11.64 33.97
C THR A 1058 -18.34 -12.95 34.24
N GLN A 1059 -19.61 -13.06 33.82
CA GLN A 1059 -20.43 -14.26 33.98
C GLN A 1059 -20.30 -15.26 32.83
N ALA A 1060 -19.57 -14.92 31.76
CA ALA A 1060 -19.42 -15.81 30.61
C ALA A 1060 -18.44 -16.95 30.88
N LYS A 1061 -18.83 -18.17 30.51
CA LYS A 1061 -17.95 -19.34 30.55
C LYS A 1061 -16.91 -19.23 29.45
N ARG A 1062 -15.64 -19.53 29.76
CA ARG A 1062 -14.57 -19.52 28.76
C ARG A 1062 -14.07 -20.92 28.45
N VAL A 1063 -13.93 -21.18 27.16
CA VAL A 1063 -13.46 -22.46 26.62
C VAL A 1063 -12.40 -22.18 25.58
N THR A 1064 -11.27 -22.87 25.68
CA THR A 1064 -10.23 -22.84 24.66
C THR A 1064 -10.24 -24.18 23.92
N LEU A 1065 -10.33 -24.13 22.59
CA LEU A 1065 -10.27 -25.30 21.71
C LEU A 1065 -8.95 -25.31 20.94
N SER A 1066 -8.49 -26.50 20.56
CA SER A 1066 -7.29 -26.58 19.74
C SER A 1066 -7.60 -26.21 18.29
N GLY A 1067 -7.03 -25.10 17.81
CA GLY A 1067 -7.30 -24.53 16.49
C GLY A 1067 -6.95 -23.04 16.39
N GLY A 1068 -6.94 -22.52 15.17
CA GLY A 1068 -6.75 -21.12 14.84
C GLY A 1068 -8.07 -20.35 14.79
N HIS A 1069 -8.17 -19.39 13.87
CA HIS A 1069 -9.35 -18.53 13.77
C HIS A 1069 -10.62 -19.30 13.36
N ASN A 1070 -10.55 -20.18 12.35
CA ASN A 1070 -11.76 -20.78 11.76
C ASN A 1070 -12.22 -22.03 12.51
N LEU A 1071 -12.49 -21.93 13.82
CA LEU A 1071 -12.78 -23.08 14.69
C LEU A 1071 -13.99 -23.93 14.27
N HIS A 1072 -14.97 -23.33 13.60
CA HIS A 1072 -16.12 -24.03 13.04
C HIS A 1072 -15.74 -25.01 11.91
N ILE A 1073 -14.52 -24.94 11.39
CA ILE A 1073 -13.94 -25.87 10.41
C ILE A 1073 -12.75 -26.63 11.03
N GLU A 1074 -11.86 -25.92 11.72
CA GLU A 1074 -10.61 -26.48 12.28
C GLU A 1074 -10.86 -27.39 13.50
N ALA A 1075 -11.89 -27.08 14.29
CA ALA A 1075 -12.20 -27.77 15.55
C ALA A 1075 -13.70 -28.13 15.65
N ALA A 1076 -14.36 -28.38 14.51
CA ALA A 1076 -15.81 -28.56 14.42
C ALA A 1076 -16.35 -29.61 15.43
N ALA A 1077 -15.69 -30.76 15.55
CA ALA A 1077 -16.11 -31.82 16.49
C ALA A 1077 -16.05 -31.37 17.96
N ALA A 1078 -15.04 -30.57 18.33
CA ALA A 1078 -14.91 -30.05 19.69
C ALA A 1078 -15.97 -28.97 19.96
N LEU A 1079 -16.26 -28.13 18.96
CA LEU A 1079 -17.33 -27.13 19.03
C LEU A 1079 -18.71 -27.79 19.16
N VAL A 1080 -18.98 -28.84 18.38
CA VAL A 1080 -20.20 -29.67 18.49
C VAL A 1080 -20.33 -30.27 19.88
N SER A 1081 -19.27 -30.90 20.40
CA SER A 1081 -19.30 -31.50 21.74
C SER A 1081 -19.65 -30.45 22.80
N MET A 1082 -19.17 -29.22 22.63
CA MET A 1082 -19.46 -28.11 23.53
C MET A 1082 -20.93 -27.65 23.42
N ILE A 1083 -21.45 -27.46 22.20
CA ILE A 1083 -22.87 -27.14 21.97
C ILE A 1083 -23.80 -28.23 22.55
N LEU A 1084 -23.41 -29.50 22.45
CA LEU A 1084 -24.20 -30.62 23.00
C LEU A 1084 -24.13 -30.73 24.53
N THR A 1085 -23.04 -30.24 25.14
CA THR A 1085 -22.84 -30.27 26.60
C THR A 1085 -23.33 -29.02 27.30
N SER A 1086 -23.80 -28.01 26.55
CA SER A 1086 -24.41 -26.79 27.09
C SER A 1086 -25.88 -26.97 27.53
N ARG A 1087 -26.34 -28.22 27.63
CA ARG A 1087 -27.72 -28.62 27.96
C ARG A 1087 -28.22 -28.13 29.31
#